data_AF-A0A5C6TZK9-F1
#
_entry.id   AF-A0A5C6TZK9-F1
#
_cell.length_a   1.000
_cell.length_b   1.000
_cell.length_c   1.000
_cell.angle_alpha   90.00
_cell.angle_beta   90.00
_cell.angle_gamma   90.00
#
_symmetry.space_group_name_H-M   'P 1'
#
loop_
_entity.id
_entity.type
_entity.pdbx_description
1 polymer ?
#
loop_
_entity_poly.entity_id
_entity_poly.type
_entity_poly.pdbx_seq_one_letter_code
_entity_poly.pdbx_strand_id
1 'polypeptide(L)'
;MHGPMRGWGARWTLALTLVLAACNNSPYPDGAAATNTLFNSFDERSPRYLDPTASYSNPETPYTYSAYEPMYAYHYLKRPYELIPKTAEAVAHPRYVDKAGQPLPDDAPADQIAESIYDVRLKKGILYAPHPAFAKNDRGEYLYHQLTREQVGDKRSPWDFEKQGTRELVAEDYVYAFKRHATTRIEAPIFAIFSEYVIGLKEYAELVKAEDAKLLHGLPASSPDKPFLDFRRWPLAGVTAPDSHTVRFRIKGKYPQWKYWLAMTFSSPVPWEADAFYSQPGMNANGLSLVKWPVGTGPYMMTEYVQDRLHVMKRNPNFRGEPYPCEGEPGDKEKGLLDDCGKTMPFVDTVVSTIVKESVPRKEMFKQGYLDVPEIERPEWGVQFRADMEDSDKVRADYEARGFLFPQATDINNWYLGFNWLDPVVGKGDTPEQQAKNRKLRHALSIAIDWEEGYGRIFRNKGGVAAHGPVPPGVFGSREGKPDGINPVTHQLVDGKPVRRTIEDAKKLLAEAGYPDGRDAKTGKPLVLNYDYQRAATPDIKPELDWMVKQFAKLGVQLEIRATDYNQFQDKVLKGKQQIFWWGWLADYPDAENFLFLLYGPNAKYPNQGENAANYSNPEYDRLYRIMQTLEDGPEKQKVIDQMVAVVREDAPWAWGYWPYVALAFQPWAHNGKPSIVVRDLAKYYRIDPALRVAKQAEWNQPVRWPLALIALALLAMVLLAGAATARASLLLRSRSRSWRPEPDMLNYLIRRIGYGVLILIGVNLLTFALFFTVNTPDDMARLNIGGKRVTQDQIEKWKAERGYDKPLYWNAKEQGAAQVTQTILWERSVSLFAFQFGRSDARNAIDIGHEIKTRMGVSLQLALPLFILQVIASTAFALLLVFFRHSRIDFWGVVLCVLMLSISALFYIIVGQYFFSRVLRLVPINGYAPGLDAVKFLVLPIMLSLLSRLGGEARLYRAMFLEEIGRDYVRTARAKGLSEAVVLFRHVLKNALIPIITSAGSYLPYVFLGSLVFESFFGIPGLGAFVIEAISGQDFAIVRSMVFLGALLYIASYVVIDVAYTWADPRVRLS
;
A
#
# COMPACT_ATOMS: atom_id res chain seq x y z
N MET A 1 42.92 -23.31 -39.68
CA MET A 1 41.57 -22.78 -39.93
C MET A 1 41.41 -21.49 -39.15
N HIS A 2 41.46 -20.35 -39.85
CA HIS A 2 41.14 -19.03 -39.31
C HIS A 2 39.63 -18.77 -39.47
N GLY A 3 38.99 -18.27 -38.42
CA GLY A 3 37.54 -17.96 -38.31
C GLY A 3 36.78 -18.98 -37.44
N PRO A 4 35.87 -18.60 -36.51
CA PRO A 4 35.18 -17.32 -36.33
C PRO A 4 35.17 -16.82 -34.85
N MET A 5 36.30 -16.64 -34.17
CA MET A 5 36.31 -16.07 -32.79
C MET A 5 36.49 -14.54 -32.73
N ARG A 6 37.08 -13.92 -33.76
CA ARG A 6 37.22 -12.45 -33.84
C ARG A 6 35.90 -11.70 -34.09
N GLY A 7 34.88 -12.39 -34.57
CA GLY A 7 33.55 -11.82 -34.80
C GLY A 7 32.66 -11.77 -33.56
N TRP A 8 32.94 -12.57 -32.52
CA TRP A 8 32.03 -12.67 -31.37
C TRP A 8 32.11 -11.43 -30.48
N GLY A 9 33.30 -10.97 -30.10
CA GLY A 9 33.45 -9.75 -29.30
C GLY A 9 32.82 -8.53 -29.98
N ALA A 10 33.13 -8.30 -31.26
CA ALA A 10 32.55 -7.20 -32.04
C ALA A 10 31.03 -7.36 -32.23
N ARG A 11 30.50 -8.57 -32.44
CA ARG A 11 29.05 -8.82 -32.52
C ARG A 11 28.34 -8.65 -31.18
N TRP A 12 28.98 -8.98 -30.06
CA TRP A 12 28.45 -8.73 -28.72
C TRP A 12 28.46 -7.25 -28.39
N THR A 13 29.53 -6.51 -28.71
CA THR A 13 29.57 -5.05 -28.54
C THR A 13 28.54 -4.38 -29.46
N LEU A 14 28.42 -4.83 -30.72
CA LEU A 14 27.43 -4.33 -31.68
C LEU A 14 26.00 -4.66 -31.23
N ALA A 15 25.74 -5.86 -30.73
CA ALA A 15 24.45 -6.26 -30.16
C ALA A 15 24.13 -5.46 -28.89
N LEU A 16 25.10 -5.24 -28.00
CA LEU A 16 24.93 -4.40 -26.81
C LEU A 16 24.63 -2.95 -27.22
N THR A 17 25.33 -2.40 -28.22
CA THR A 17 25.06 -1.05 -28.73
C THR A 17 23.73 -0.94 -29.48
N LEU A 18 23.30 -2.00 -30.19
CA LEU A 18 21.99 -2.05 -30.87
C LEU A 18 20.84 -2.19 -29.86
N VAL A 19 21.02 -2.98 -28.80
CA VAL A 19 20.09 -3.07 -27.67
C VAL A 19 20.00 -1.73 -26.94
N LEU A 20 21.14 -1.10 -26.62
CA LEU A 20 21.18 0.23 -25.99
C LEU A 20 20.64 1.36 -26.90
N ALA A 21 20.70 1.21 -28.23
CA ALA A 21 20.13 2.17 -29.18
C ALA A 21 18.61 2.02 -29.37
N ALA A 22 18.07 0.83 -29.07
CA ALA A 22 16.65 0.49 -29.14
C ALA A 22 15.88 0.75 -27.83
N CYS A 23 16.58 1.00 -26.71
CA CYS A 23 15.92 1.28 -25.43
C CYS A 23 15.34 2.71 -25.39
N ASN A 24 14.06 2.80 -25.03
CA ASN A 24 13.42 4.01 -24.53
C ASN A 24 13.23 3.90 -23.00
N ASN A 25 13.10 5.04 -22.32
CA ASN A 25 12.83 5.07 -20.88
C ASN A 25 11.33 5.01 -20.53
N SER A 26 10.45 4.76 -21.51
CA SER A 26 9.01 4.67 -21.29
C SER A 26 8.67 3.38 -20.53
N PRO A 27 7.99 3.46 -19.38
CA PRO A 27 7.50 2.29 -18.64
C PRO A 27 6.24 1.70 -19.27
N TYR A 28 5.63 2.35 -20.26
CA TYR A 28 4.43 1.87 -20.94
C TYR A 28 4.76 1.31 -22.34
N PRO A 29 3.85 0.52 -22.93
CA PRO A 29 3.96 0.11 -24.33
C PRO A 29 4.04 1.31 -25.28
N ASP A 30 4.68 1.12 -26.43
CA ASP A 30 4.79 2.17 -27.43
C ASP A 30 3.38 2.59 -27.91
N GLY A 31 3.16 3.90 -28.06
CA GLY A 31 1.85 4.47 -28.40
C GLY A 31 0.90 4.70 -27.22
N ALA A 32 1.17 4.14 -26.02
CA ALA A 32 0.32 4.35 -24.84
C ALA A 32 0.19 5.84 -24.45
N ALA A 33 1.22 6.66 -24.70
CA ALA A 33 1.15 8.10 -24.45
C ALA A 33 0.10 8.83 -25.32
N ALA A 34 -0.29 8.27 -26.46
CA ALA A 34 -1.27 8.87 -27.37
C ALA A 34 -2.72 8.46 -27.07
N THR A 35 -2.95 7.50 -26.17
CA THR A 35 -4.31 7.03 -25.85
C THR A 35 -5.00 7.95 -24.84
N ASN A 36 -6.33 7.96 -24.83
CA ASN A 36 -7.13 8.67 -23.82
C ASN A 36 -7.15 7.89 -22.48
N THR A 37 -5.97 7.77 -21.89
CA THR A 37 -5.70 6.97 -20.69
C THR A 37 -5.12 7.85 -19.60
N LEU A 38 -5.65 7.74 -18.39
CA LEU A 38 -5.09 8.32 -17.18
C LEU A 38 -4.08 7.34 -16.56
N PHE A 39 -2.80 7.72 -16.52
CA PHE A 39 -1.73 6.97 -15.88
C PHE A 39 -1.47 7.51 -14.47
N ASN A 40 -1.60 6.64 -13.47
CA ASN A 40 -1.24 6.91 -12.09
C ASN A 40 -0.48 5.72 -11.47
N SER A 41 -0.07 5.90 -10.21
CA SER A 41 0.47 4.82 -9.39
C SER A 41 -0.38 4.53 -8.16
N PHE A 42 -0.10 3.43 -7.48
CA PHE A 42 -0.54 3.15 -6.11
C PHE A 42 0.65 2.68 -5.27
N ASP A 43 0.55 2.85 -3.95
CA ASP A 43 1.62 2.52 -3.00
C ASP A 43 1.53 1.09 -2.45
N GLU A 44 2.65 0.60 -1.90
CA GLU A 44 2.81 -0.66 -1.14
C GLU A 44 2.29 -1.95 -1.79
N ARG A 45 0.96 -2.10 -1.88
CA ARG A 45 0.21 -3.31 -2.28
C ARG A 45 -1.14 -2.93 -2.90
N SER A 46 -1.75 -3.87 -3.63
CA SER A 46 -3.10 -3.69 -4.15
C SER A 46 -4.14 -3.51 -3.02
N PRO A 47 -5.27 -2.82 -3.29
CA PRO A 47 -6.35 -2.62 -2.33
C PRO A 47 -6.79 -3.93 -1.68
N ARG A 48 -7.08 -3.88 -0.38
CA ARG A 48 -7.48 -5.07 0.38
C ARG A 48 -8.91 -5.47 0.04
N TYR A 49 -9.82 -4.51 -0.10
CA TYR A 49 -11.23 -4.73 -0.40
C TYR A 49 -11.72 -3.86 -1.56
N LEU A 50 -12.22 -4.49 -2.62
CA LEU A 50 -13.05 -3.83 -3.62
C LEU A 50 -14.56 -4.11 -3.43
N ASP A 51 -14.93 -4.92 -2.45
CA ASP A 51 -16.32 -5.15 -2.05
C ASP A 51 -16.83 -3.93 -1.25
N PRO A 52 -17.92 -3.27 -1.67
CA PRO A 52 -18.39 -2.04 -1.03
C PRO A 52 -18.80 -2.27 0.43
N THR A 53 -19.31 -3.46 0.80
CA THR A 53 -19.69 -3.75 2.19
C THR A 53 -18.48 -3.78 3.13
N ALA A 54 -17.30 -4.17 2.63
CA ALA A 54 -16.08 -4.30 3.42
C ALA A 54 -15.10 -3.12 3.26
N SER A 55 -15.18 -2.38 2.16
CA SER A 55 -14.26 -1.28 1.87
C SER A 55 -14.54 -0.06 2.76
N TYR A 56 -13.48 0.42 3.41
CA TYR A 56 -13.52 1.62 4.26
C TYR A 56 -12.17 2.36 4.30
N SER A 57 -11.19 1.98 3.48
CA SER A 57 -9.84 2.57 3.53
C SER A 57 -9.50 3.38 2.28
N ASN A 58 -8.73 4.46 2.45
CA ASN A 58 -8.35 5.37 1.35
C ASN A 58 -7.67 4.68 0.14
N PRO A 59 -6.84 3.63 0.28
CA PRO A 59 -6.29 2.93 -0.90
C PRO A 59 -7.36 2.27 -1.79
N GLU A 60 -8.55 1.98 -1.25
CA GLU A 60 -9.63 1.30 -1.96
C GLU A 60 -10.57 2.27 -2.67
N THR A 61 -10.67 3.52 -2.18
CA THR A 61 -11.66 4.50 -2.61
C THR A 61 -11.57 4.84 -4.11
N PRO A 62 -10.39 5.01 -4.75
CA PRO A 62 -10.33 5.33 -6.17
C PRO A 62 -10.96 4.25 -7.05
N TYR A 63 -11.00 3.01 -6.58
CA TYR A 63 -11.55 1.86 -7.29
C TYR A 63 -13.03 1.68 -6.97
N THR A 64 -13.40 1.69 -5.69
CA THR A 64 -14.77 1.39 -5.28
C THR A 64 -15.73 2.51 -5.67
N TYR A 65 -15.37 3.78 -5.50
CA TYR A 65 -16.20 4.91 -5.95
C TYR A 65 -16.25 5.07 -7.48
N SER A 66 -15.29 4.49 -8.20
CA SER A 66 -15.28 4.43 -9.67
C SER A 66 -16.16 3.30 -10.22
N ALA A 67 -16.26 2.18 -9.50
CA ALA A 67 -17.05 1.01 -9.91
C ALA A 67 -18.50 1.05 -9.40
N TYR A 68 -18.73 1.62 -8.22
CA TYR A 68 -20.03 1.65 -7.54
C TYR A 68 -20.62 3.06 -7.46
N GLU A 69 -21.94 3.13 -7.35
CA GLU A 69 -22.66 4.39 -7.17
C GLU A 69 -23.52 4.39 -5.91
N PRO A 70 -23.12 5.10 -4.84
CA PRO A 70 -24.02 5.40 -3.73
C PRO A 70 -25.20 6.27 -4.20
N MET A 71 -26.19 6.45 -3.33
CA MET A 71 -27.41 7.22 -3.68
C MET A 71 -27.11 8.69 -3.95
N TYR A 72 -26.16 9.25 -3.19
CA TYR A 72 -25.75 10.64 -3.26
C TYR A 72 -24.25 10.77 -3.54
N ALA A 73 -23.82 11.97 -3.87
CA ALA A 73 -22.42 12.36 -4.01
C ALA A 73 -22.25 13.80 -3.50
N TYR A 74 -21.01 14.29 -3.46
CA TYR A 74 -20.76 15.70 -3.20
C TYR A 74 -20.45 16.44 -4.50
N HIS A 75 -20.92 17.67 -4.61
CA HIS A 75 -20.62 18.54 -5.74
C HIS A 75 -19.11 18.73 -5.87
N TYR A 76 -18.57 18.48 -7.06
CA TYR A 76 -17.12 18.42 -7.26
C TYR A 76 -16.41 19.74 -6.92
N LEU A 77 -16.92 20.85 -7.44
CA LEU A 77 -16.25 22.16 -7.39
C LEU A 77 -16.67 23.06 -6.21
N LYS A 78 -17.89 22.94 -5.67
CA LYS A 78 -18.40 23.84 -4.63
C LYS A 78 -17.78 23.57 -3.26
N ARG A 79 -17.51 24.65 -2.52
CA ARG A 79 -17.07 24.66 -1.12
C ARG A 79 -17.88 25.74 -0.37
N PRO A 80 -18.44 25.48 0.83
CA PRO A 80 -18.54 24.20 1.54
C PRO A 80 -19.16 23.09 0.67
N TYR A 81 -18.86 21.84 0.99
CA TYR A 81 -19.32 20.70 0.18
C TYR A 81 -20.85 20.63 0.17
N GLU A 82 -21.43 20.57 -1.03
CA GLU A 82 -22.88 20.44 -1.23
C GLU A 82 -23.21 18.99 -1.60
N LEU A 83 -24.19 18.39 -0.93
CA LEU A 83 -24.66 17.04 -1.25
C LEU A 83 -25.60 17.08 -2.47
N ILE A 84 -25.36 16.22 -3.45
CA ILE A 84 -26.10 16.15 -4.71
C ILE A 84 -26.60 14.72 -4.99
N PRO A 85 -27.71 14.56 -5.73
CA PRO A 85 -28.21 13.23 -6.12
C PRO A 85 -27.26 12.53 -7.11
N LYS A 86 -26.94 11.25 -6.85
CA LYS A 86 -26.16 10.38 -7.77
C LYS A 86 -27.07 9.40 -8.48
N THR A 87 -27.40 8.25 -7.89
CA THR A 87 -28.43 7.35 -8.44
C THR A 87 -29.85 7.75 -8.03
N ALA A 88 -30.00 8.50 -6.93
CA ALA A 88 -31.28 9.07 -6.52
C ALA A 88 -31.72 10.20 -7.46
N GLU A 89 -33.02 10.47 -7.54
CA GLU A 89 -33.59 11.61 -8.30
C GLU A 89 -33.32 12.95 -7.58
N ALA A 90 -33.38 12.95 -6.24
CA ALA A 90 -33.12 14.10 -5.37
C ALA A 90 -32.59 13.62 -4.00
N VAL A 91 -32.02 14.54 -3.21
CA VAL A 91 -31.68 14.26 -1.81
C VAL A 91 -32.99 14.16 -1.01
N ALA A 92 -33.28 12.98 -0.47
CA ALA A 92 -34.55 12.72 0.21
C ALA A 92 -34.62 13.44 1.56
N HIS A 93 -35.77 14.06 1.82
CA HIS A 93 -36.12 14.61 3.14
C HIS A 93 -36.90 13.56 3.95
N PRO A 94 -36.62 13.42 5.25
CA PRO A 94 -37.35 12.48 6.09
C PRO A 94 -38.75 13.00 6.38
N ARG A 95 -39.70 12.06 6.51
CA ARG A 95 -40.96 12.29 7.22
C ARG A 95 -40.84 11.69 8.62
N TYR A 96 -41.26 12.45 9.63
CA TYR A 96 -41.15 12.03 11.02
C TYR A 96 -42.44 11.39 11.52
N VAL A 97 -42.31 10.37 12.38
CA VAL A 97 -43.46 9.75 13.04
C VAL A 97 -43.22 9.57 14.54
N ASP A 98 -44.29 9.61 15.31
CA ASP A 98 -44.28 9.35 16.76
C ASP A 98 -44.27 7.84 17.07
N LYS A 99 -44.31 7.49 18.37
CA LYS A 99 -44.33 6.09 18.82
C LYS A 99 -45.60 5.32 18.41
N ALA A 100 -46.68 6.03 18.09
CA ALA A 100 -47.92 5.45 17.59
C ALA A 100 -47.94 5.37 16.05
N GLY A 101 -46.88 5.81 15.37
CA GLY A 101 -46.76 5.84 13.91
C GLY A 101 -47.49 7.01 13.24
N GLN A 102 -47.95 8.00 14.01
CA GLN A 102 -48.62 9.18 13.46
C GLN A 102 -47.59 10.18 12.91
N PRO A 103 -47.89 10.83 11.77
CA PRO A 103 -46.98 11.82 11.18
C PRO A 103 -46.80 13.04 12.09
N LEU A 104 -45.56 13.51 12.19
CA LEU A 104 -45.17 14.71 12.91
C LEU A 104 -44.74 15.81 11.92
N PRO A 105 -44.84 17.10 12.28
CA PRO A 105 -44.30 18.19 11.46
C PRO A 105 -42.76 18.17 11.43
N ASP A 106 -42.17 18.82 10.42
CA ASP A 106 -40.71 18.79 10.18
C ASP A 106 -39.89 19.44 11.32
N ASP A 107 -40.50 20.41 12.01
CA ASP A 107 -39.94 21.13 13.17
C ASP A 107 -40.24 20.45 14.51
N ALA A 108 -40.83 19.24 14.50
CA ALA A 108 -41.16 18.52 15.71
C ALA A 108 -39.92 18.33 16.62
N PRO A 109 -40.08 18.50 17.94
CA PRO A 109 -39.01 18.24 18.90
C PRO A 109 -38.45 16.83 18.75
N ALA A 110 -37.12 16.71 18.77
CA ALA A 110 -36.43 15.46 18.50
C ALA A 110 -36.78 14.31 19.47
N ASP A 111 -37.21 14.63 20.68
CA ASP A 111 -37.66 13.69 21.72
C ASP A 111 -39.05 13.09 21.44
N GLN A 112 -39.85 13.73 20.59
CA GLN A 112 -41.16 13.22 20.15
C GLN A 112 -41.06 12.29 18.94
N ILE A 113 -39.99 12.42 18.15
CA ILE A 113 -39.77 11.64 16.92
C ILE A 113 -39.27 10.25 17.29
N ALA A 114 -40.09 9.23 17.05
CA ALA A 114 -39.72 7.84 17.26
C ALA A 114 -38.94 7.28 16.07
N GLU A 115 -39.38 7.60 14.85
CA GLU A 115 -38.72 7.18 13.61
C GLU A 115 -38.66 8.31 12.58
N SER A 116 -37.57 8.33 11.82
CA SER A 116 -37.44 9.10 10.58
C SER A 116 -37.55 8.16 9.39
N ILE A 117 -38.45 8.46 8.45
CA ILE A 117 -38.69 7.64 7.26
C ILE A 117 -38.20 8.40 6.04
N TYR A 118 -37.23 7.84 5.30
CA TYR A 118 -36.70 8.41 4.07
C TYR A 118 -37.16 7.57 2.88
N ASP A 119 -37.89 8.18 1.94
CA ASP A 119 -38.25 7.56 0.66
C ASP A 119 -37.32 8.10 -0.43
N VAL A 120 -36.30 7.31 -0.79
CA VAL A 120 -35.32 7.67 -1.82
C VAL A 120 -35.77 7.10 -3.15
N ARG A 121 -36.20 7.97 -4.06
CA ARG A 121 -36.52 7.59 -5.44
C ARG A 121 -35.26 7.51 -6.29
N LEU A 122 -35.11 6.41 -7.02
CA LEU A 122 -34.00 6.11 -7.90
C LEU A 122 -34.31 6.57 -9.33
N LYS A 123 -33.29 7.10 -10.01
CA LYS A 123 -33.33 7.35 -11.45
C LYS A 123 -33.52 6.02 -12.20
N LYS A 124 -34.40 6.03 -13.19
CA LYS A 124 -34.65 4.88 -14.08
C LYS A 124 -33.55 4.76 -15.14
N GLY A 125 -33.38 3.56 -15.68
CA GLY A 125 -32.47 3.27 -16.79
C GLY A 125 -30.99 3.19 -16.41
N ILE A 126 -30.66 3.15 -15.10
CA ILE A 126 -29.28 2.91 -14.66
C ILE A 126 -28.97 1.42 -14.84
N LEU A 127 -27.94 1.10 -15.63
CA LEU A 127 -27.55 -0.27 -15.94
C LEU A 127 -26.25 -0.66 -15.23
N TYR A 128 -26.14 -1.91 -14.79
CA TYR A 128 -24.87 -2.47 -14.30
C TYR A 128 -23.84 -2.60 -15.41
N ALA A 129 -22.56 -2.52 -15.05
CA ALA A 129 -21.47 -2.86 -15.95
C ALA A 129 -21.63 -4.30 -16.49
N PRO A 130 -21.20 -4.58 -17.74
CA PRO A 130 -21.22 -5.93 -18.30
C PRO A 130 -20.51 -6.93 -17.39
N HIS A 131 -21.17 -8.04 -17.07
CA HIS A 131 -20.62 -9.06 -16.16
C HIS A 131 -21.24 -10.45 -16.43
N PRO A 132 -20.52 -11.59 -16.26
CA PRO A 132 -21.08 -12.92 -16.46
C PRO A 132 -22.23 -13.25 -15.50
N ALA A 133 -22.25 -12.64 -14.31
CA ALA A 133 -23.34 -12.84 -13.35
C ALA A 133 -24.74 -12.52 -13.91
N PHE A 134 -24.83 -11.67 -14.95
CA PHE A 134 -26.09 -11.30 -15.59
C PHE A 134 -26.34 -12.03 -16.91
N ALA A 135 -25.42 -12.87 -17.36
CA ALA A 135 -25.53 -13.54 -18.65
C ALA A 135 -26.65 -14.59 -18.61
N LYS A 136 -27.59 -14.49 -19.55
CA LYS A 136 -28.74 -15.37 -19.67
C LYS A 136 -28.76 -16.08 -21.03
N ASN A 137 -29.38 -17.25 -21.09
CA ASN A 137 -29.69 -17.93 -22.34
C ASN A 137 -30.96 -17.34 -22.98
N ASP A 138 -31.31 -17.81 -24.18
CA ASP A 138 -32.50 -17.35 -24.92
C ASP A 138 -33.84 -17.66 -24.20
N ARG A 139 -33.81 -18.53 -23.18
CA ARG A 139 -34.96 -18.85 -22.31
C ARG A 139 -35.04 -17.96 -21.06
N GLY A 140 -34.07 -17.05 -20.87
CA GLY A 140 -34.01 -16.15 -19.72
C GLY A 140 -33.35 -16.75 -18.46
N GLU A 141 -32.77 -17.95 -18.55
CA GLU A 141 -32.10 -18.62 -17.44
C GLU A 141 -30.63 -18.16 -17.34
N TYR A 142 -30.11 -18.01 -16.11
CA TYR A 142 -28.73 -17.61 -15.89
C TYR A 142 -27.73 -18.70 -16.32
N LEU A 143 -26.74 -18.32 -17.12
CA LEU A 143 -25.74 -19.26 -17.66
C LEU A 143 -24.74 -19.77 -16.62
N TYR A 144 -24.40 -18.93 -15.63
CA TYR A 144 -23.24 -19.16 -14.75
C TYR A 144 -23.60 -19.22 -13.25
N HIS A 145 -24.85 -19.55 -12.90
CA HIS A 145 -25.32 -19.62 -11.51
C HIS A 145 -25.35 -21.04 -10.93
N GLN A 146 -24.95 -22.05 -11.71
CA GLN A 146 -24.92 -23.47 -11.32
C GLN A 146 -23.62 -24.13 -11.81
N LEU A 147 -22.48 -23.49 -11.55
CA LEU A 147 -21.18 -23.94 -12.02
C LEU A 147 -20.56 -24.96 -11.06
N THR A 148 -20.01 -26.05 -11.62
CA THR A 148 -19.15 -26.97 -10.86
C THR A 148 -17.71 -26.46 -10.83
N ARG A 149 -16.90 -26.93 -9.87
CA ARG A 149 -15.48 -26.58 -9.78
C ARG A 149 -14.71 -26.91 -11.08
N GLU A 150 -15.08 -27.98 -11.77
CA GLU A 150 -14.48 -28.37 -13.06
C GLU A 150 -14.81 -27.37 -14.17
N GLN A 151 -16.05 -26.85 -14.21
CA GLN A 151 -16.46 -25.85 -15.20
C GLN A 151 -15.81 -24.48 -14.96
N VAL A 152 -15.61 -24.10 -13.69
CA VAL A 152 -14.81 -22.92 -13.32
C VAL A 152 -13.37 -23.11 -13.79
N GLY A 153 -12.77 -24.27 -13.54
CA GLY A 153 -11.45 -24.64 -14.04
C GLY A 153 -10.36 -23.70 -13.54
N ASP A 154 -9.54 -23.19 -14.46
CA ASP A 154 -8.43 -22.28 -14.20
C ASP A 154 -8.77 -20.79 -14.40
N LYS A 155 -10.03 -20.45 -14.72
CA LYS A 155 -10.48 -19.05 -14.90
C LYS A 155 -10.16 -18.22 -13.66
N ARG A 156 -9.57 -17.05 -13.86
CA ARG A 156 -9.16 -16.11 -12.78
C ARG A 156 -9.79 -14.73 -12.95
N SER A 157 -10.44 -14.48 -14.09
CA SER A 157 -11.11 -13.23 -14.41
C SER A 157 -12.57 -13.43 -14.86
N PRO A 158 -13.50 -12.51 -14.53
CA PRO A 158 -14.85 -12.50 -15.10
C PRO A 158 -14.86 -12.38 -16.62
N TRP A 159 -13.78 -11.86 -17.20
CA TRP A 159 -13.59 -11.72 -18.64
C TRP A 159 -13.18 -13.03 -19.33
N ASP A 160 -12.83 -14.08 -18.57
CA ASP A 160 -12.57 -15.43 -19.08
C ASP A 160 -13.87 -16.20 -19.42
N PHE A 161 -15.03 -15.63 -19.07
CA PHE A 161 -16.35 -16.20 -19.38
C PHE A 161 -16.86 -15.65 -20.72
N GLU A 162 -17.28 -16.56 -21.60
CA GLU A 162 -17.61 -16.26 -22.99
C GLU A 162 -18.74 -15.22 -23.17
N LYS A 163 -19.76 -15.25 -22.31
CA LYS A 163 -20.91 -14.36 -22.39
C LYS A 163 -20.96 -13.41 -21.20
N GLN A 164 -21.25 -12.16 -21.50
CA GLN A 164 -21.46 -11.09 -20.53
C GLN A 164 -22.93 -10.65 -20.61
N GLY A 165 -23.49 -10.15 -19.51
CA GLY A 165 -24.84 -9.59 -19.49
C GLY A 165 -24.90 -8.28 -18.71
N THR A 166 -26.08 -7.66 -18.69
CA THR A 166 -26.39 -6.50 -17.84
C THR A 166 -27.88 -6.52 -17.49
N ARG A 167 -28.26 -5.74 -16.47
CA ARG A 167 -29.65 -5.42 -16.13
C ARG A 167 -29.74 -4.04 -15.49
N GLU A 168 -30.97 -3.54 -15.39
CA GLU A 168 -31.28 -2.29 -14.68
C GLU A 168 -31.07 -2.46 -13.17
N LEU A 169 -30.58 -1.39 -12.55
CA LEU A 169 -30.51 -1.17 -11.11
C LEU A 169 -31.92 -0.97 -10.56
N VAL A 170 -32.28 -1.74 -9.55
CA VAL A 170 -33.57 -1.64 -8.86
C VAL A 170 -33.39 -1.39 -7.36
N ALA A 171 -34.42 -0.91 -6.69
CA ALA A 171 -34.42 -0.60 -5.26
C ALA A 171 -33.97 -1.79 -4.40
N GLU A 172 -34.35 -3.00 -4.79
CA GLU A 172 -33.98 -4.26 -4.15
C GLU A 172 -32.47 -4.47 -4.08
N ASP A 173 -31.66 -3.88 -4.96
CA ASP A 173 -30.20 -4.00 -4.93
C ASP A 173 -29.60 -3.21 -3.77
N TYR A 174 -30.18 -2.05 -3.43
CA TYR A 174 -29.83 -1.31 -2.23
C TYR A 174 -30.34 -2.04 -0.99
N VAL A 175 -31.58 -2.53 -1.00
CA VAL A 175 -32.12 -3.33 0.12
C VAL A 175 -31.22 -4.54 0.39
N TYR A 176 -30.78 -5.23 -0.67
CA TYR A 176 -29.85 -6.36 -0.57
C TYR A 176 -28.51 -5.93 0.03
N ALA A 177 -27.91 -4.84 -0.45
CA ALA A 177 -26.66 -4.31 0.09
C ALA A 177 -26.75 -3.98 1.59
N PHE A 178 -27.84 -3.32 2.03
CA PHE A 178 -28.05 -3.01 3.45
C PHE A 178 -28.26 -4.26 4.30
N LYS A 179 -29.02 -5.25 3.81
CA LYS A 179 -29.14 -6.56 4.47
C LYS A 179 -27.79 -7.28 4.56
N ARG A 180 -26.95 -7.17 3.53
CA ARG A 180 -25.63 -7.81 3.46
C ARG A 180 -24.65 -7.28 4.50
N HIS A 181 -24.87 -6.10 5.09
CA HIS A 181 -24.07 -5.63 6.23
C HIS A 181 -24.19 -6.53 7.46
N ALA A 182 -25.27 -7.31 7.58
CA ALA A 182 -25.47 -8.30 8.62
C ALA A 182 -24.71 -9.61 8.37
N THR A 183 -23.90 -9.68 7.30
CA THR A 183 -23.12 -10.86 6.93
C THR A 183 -22.13 -11.26 8.03
N THR A 184 -22.06 -12.56 8.27
CA THR A 184 -21.06 -13.20 9.12
C THR A 184 -19.82 -13.62 8.35
N ARG A 185 -19.71 -13.35 7.05
CA ARG A 185 -18.64 -13.91 6.18
C ARG A 185 -17.53 -12.92 5.87
N ILE A 186 -17.88 -11.65 5.68
CA ILE A 186 -16.93 -10.54 5.53
C ILE A 186 -17.08 -9.57 6.71
N GLU A 187 -16.18 -8.60 6.79
CA GLU A 187 -16.26 -7.55 7.80
C GLU A 187 -17.05 -6.40 7.21
N ALA A 188 -17.98 -5.86 7.98
CA ALA A 188 -18.76 -4.68 7.62
C ALA A 188 -18.43 -3.58 8.64
N PRO A 189 -17.43 -2.72 8.38
CA PRO A 189 -16.92 -1.76 9.38
C PRO A 189 -18.00 -0.84 9.96
N ILE A 190 -19.01 -0.49 9.14
CA ILE A 190 -20.10 0.42 9.52
C ILE A 190 -21.28 -0.26 10.24
N PHE A 191 -21.29 -1.61 10.31
CA PHE A 191 -22.44 -2.36 10.83
C PHE A 191 -22.87 -1.91 12.24
N ALA A 192 -21.90 -1.67 13.14
CA ALA A 192 -22.20 -1.25 14.51
C ALA A 192 -23.03 0.04 14.52
N ILE A 193 -22.67 1.04 13.70
CA ILE A 193 -23.41 2.31 13.59
C ILE A 193 -24.78 2.06 12.97
N PHE A 194 -24.85 1.35 11.84
CA PHE A 194 -26.13 1.11 11.17
C PHE A 194 -27.11 0.31 12.04
N SER A 195 -26.63 -0.64 12.84
CA SER A 195 -27.47 -1.46 13.71
C SER A 195 -28.15 -0.71 14.84
N GLU A 196 -27.60 0.46 15.25
CA GLU A 196 -28.19 1.31 16.29
C GLU A 196 -29.33 2.20 15.76
N TYR A 197 -29.28 2.55 14.47
CA TYR A 197 -30.26 3.45 13.83
C TYR A 197 -31.27 2.71 12.95
N VAL A 198 -30.85 1.78 12.10
CA VAL A 198 -31.72 1.08 11.14
C VAL A 198 -32.64 0.10 11.89
N ILE A 199 -33.94 0.32 11.79
CA ILE A 199 -34.94 -0.47 12.52
C ILE A 199 -34.83 -1.96 12.16
N GLY A 200 -34.65 -2.83 13.15
CA GLY A 200 -34.62 -4.28 12.97
C GLY A 200 -33.31 -4.86 12.42
N LEU A 201 -32.27 -4.05 12.16
CA LEU A 201 -31.03 -4.56 11.57
C LEU A 201 -30.23 -5.43 12.55
N LYS A 202 -30.28 -5.12 13.85
CA LYS A 202 -29.62 -5.90 14.89
C LYS A 202 -30.23 -7.30 15.03
N GLU A 203 -31.56 -7.37 15.05
CA GLU A 203 -32.31 -8.64 15.09
C GLU A 203 -32.11 -9.43 13.79
N TYR A 204 -32.08 -8.75 12.65
CA TYR A 204 -31.79 -9.36 11.36
C TYR A 204 -30.41 -10.02 11.34
N ALA A 205 -29.39 -9.42 11.97
CA ALA A 205 -28.06 -9.99 12.06
C ALA A 205 -27.99 -11.27 12.91
N GLU A 206 -28.72 -11.33 14.02
CA GLU A 206 -28.82 -12.57 14.80
C GLU A 206 -29.51 -13.69 14.00
N LEU A 207 -30.54 -13.36 13.22
CA LEU A 207 -31.18 -14.30 12.30
C LEU A 207 -30.21 -14.79 11.22
N VAL A 208 -29.53 -13.88 10.53
CA VAL A 208 -28.55 -14.22 9.48
C VAL A 208 -27.44 -15.10 10.05
N LYS A 209 -26.93 -14.78 11.25
CA LYS A 209 -25.91 -15.58 11.92
C LYS A 209 -26.39 -17.02 12.18
N ALA A 210 -27.62 -17.19 12.65
CA ALA A 210 -28.21 -18.50 12.86
C ALA A 210 -28.40 -19.29 11.56
N GLU A 211 -28.79 -18.62 10.47
CA GLU A 211 -29.02 -19.25 9.15
C GLU A 211 -27.71 -19.58 8.43
N ASP A 212 -26.70 -18.72 8.51
CA ASP A 212 -25.36 -19.01 7.97
C ASP A 212 -24.73 -20.21 8.68
N ALA A 213 -24.90 -20.32 10.00
CA ALA A 213 -24.45 -21.49 10.76
C ALA A 213 -25.07 -22.81 10.25
N LYS A 214 -26.34 -22.78 9.80
CA LYS A 214 -26.98 -23.95 9.17
C LYS A 214 -26.38 -24.27 7.80
N LEU A 215 -26.10 -23.26 6.97
CA LEU A 215 -25.47 -23.46 5.66
C LEU A 215 -24.04 -23.98 5.76
N LEU A 216 -23.33 -23.61 6.82
CA LEU A 216 -21.97 -24.04 7.10
C LEU A 216 -21.91 -25.37 7.86
N HIS A 217 -23.05 -25.94 8.26
CA HIS A 217 -23.08 -27.19 9.00
C HIS A 217 -22.43 -28.34 8.20
N GLY A 218 -21.41 -28.97 8.79
CA GLY A 218 -20.65 -30.03 8.14
C GLY A 218 -19.57 -29.56 7.17
N LEU A 219 -19.46 -28.25 6.91
CA LEU A 219 -18.35 -27.67 6.16
C LEU A 219 -17.23 -27.24 7.11
N PRO A 220 -15.95 -27.48 6.76
CA PRO A 220 -14.84 -26.88 7.49
C PRO A 220 -14.98 -25.35 7.49
N ALA A 221 -14.77 -24.72 8.65
CA ALA A 221 -14.78 -23.25 8.75
C ALA A 221 -13.80 -22.58 7.76
N SER A 222 -12.71 -23.29 7.43
CA SER A 222 -11.70 -22.90 6.44
C SER A 222 -12.05 -23.17 4.98
N SER A 223 -13.26 -23.65 4.70
CA SER A 223 -13.71 -23.84 3.32
C SER A 223 -13.73 -22.50 2.59
N PRO A 224 -13.04 -22.38 1.44
CA PRO A 224 -13.13 -21.19 0.57
C PRO A 224 -14.49 -21.07 -0.12
N ASP A 225 -15.11 -22.22 -0.38
CA ASP A 225 -16.31 -22.34 -1.19
C ASP A 225 -17.49 -22.44 -0.24
N LYS A 226 -17.82 -21.31 0.40
CA LYS A 226 -18.99 -21.20 1.27
C LYS A 226 -20.25 -21.06 0.39
N PRO A 227 -21.30 -21.88 0.60
CA PRO A 227 -22.53 -21.85 -0.22
C PRO A 227 -23.19 -20.47 -0.20
N PHE A 228 -23.87 -20.06 -1.26
CA PHE A 228 -24.51 -18.75 -1.33
C PHE A 228 -25.45 -18.46 -0.13
N LEU A 229 -25.19 -17.36 0.58
CA LEU A 229 -26.03 -16.84 1.67
C LEU A 229 -27.00 -15.82 1.11
N ASP A 230 -28.23 -16.26 0.83
CA ASP A 230 -29.23 -15.41 0.19
C ASP A 230 -30.00 -14.54 1.19
N PHE A 231 -29.55 -13.29 1.37
CA PHE A 231 -30.19 -12.29 2.23
C PHE A 231 -31.64 -11.94 1.84
N ARG A 232 -32.09 -12.27 0.62
CA ARG A 232 -33.46 -11.96 0.16
C ARG A 232 -34.51 -12.80 0.88
N ARG A 233 -34.12 -13.95 1.44
CA ARG A 233 -35.03 -14.90 2.09
C ARG A 233 -35.74 -14.35 3.32
N TRP A 234 -35.19 -13.30 3.93
CA TRP A 234 -35.72 -12.72 5.16
C TRP A 234 -35.98 -11.22 5.00
N PRO A 235 -37.10 -10.69 5.50
CA PRO A 235 -37.39 -9.26 5.45
C PRO A 235 -36.54 -8.48 6.46
N LEU A 236 -36.21 -7.23 6.14
CA LEU A 236 -35.61 -6.26 7.07
C LEU A 236 -36.61 -5.11 7.22
N ALA A 237 -36.99 -4.78 8.46
CA ALA A 237 -38.04 -3.78 8.72
C ALA A 237 -37.60 -2.35 8.35
N GLY A 238 -36.32 -2.03 8.59
CA GLY A 238 -35.77 -0.70 8.44
C GLY A 238 -35.34 -0.32 7.02
N VAL A 239 -35.23 -1.29 6.10
CA VAL A 239 -34.88 -1.02 4.70
C VAL A 239 -35.74 -1.89 3.79
N THR A 240 -36.62 -1.26 3.02
CA THR A 240 -37.55 -1.93 2.12
C THR A 240 -37.59 -1.25 0.76
N ALA A 241 -38.18 -1.92 -0.22
CA ALA A 241 -38.45 -1.38 -1.54
C ALA A 241 -39.96 -1.42 -1.78
N PRO A 242 -40.69 -0.31 -1.55
CA PRO A 242 -42.14 -0.25 -1.79
C PRO A 242 -42.51 -0.48 -3.26
N ASP A 243 -41.59 -0.15 -4.17
CA ASP A 243 -41.66 -0.40 -5.60
C ASP A 243 -40.24 -0.55 -6.16
N SER A 244 -40.13 -0.90 -7.46
CA SER A 244 -38.85 -1.16 -8.14
C SER A 244 -37.81 -0.03 -8.10
N HIS A 245 -38.20 1.21 -7.80
CA HIS A 245 -37.34 2.40 -7.86
C HIS A 245 -37.44 3.28 -6.60
N THR A 246 -38.08 2.82 -5.54
CA THR A 246 -38.11 3.54 -4.26
C THR A 246 -37.44 2.69 -3.19
N VAL A 247 -36.40 3.21 -2.55
CA VAL A 247 -35.81 2.60 -1.35
C VAL A 247 -36.31 3.36 -0.13
N ARG A 248 -37.00 2.67 0.77
CA ARG A 248 -37.50 3.23 2.01
C ARG A 248 -36.57 2.85 3.16
N PHE A 249 -36.00 3.86 3.80
CA PHE A 249 -35.29 3.72 5.07
C PHE A 249 -36.20 4.14 6.23
N ARG A 250 -36.20 3.36 7.30
CA ARG A 250 -36.78 3.73 8.59
C ARG A 250 -35.66 3.66 9.62
N ILE A 251 -35.34 4.80 10.21
CA ILE A 251 -34.31 4.91 11.23
C ILE A 251 -34.89 5.42 12.55
N LYS A 252 -34.28 5.04 13.66
CA LYS A 252 -34.66 5.42 15.01
C LYS A 252 -34.33 6.90 15.30
N GLY A 253 -35.32 7.66 15.76
CA GLY A 253 -35.17 9.06 16.15
C GLY A 253 -34.91 10.02 14.99
N LYS A 254 -34.54 11.28 15.31
CA LYS A 254 -34.10 12.31 14.35
C LYS A 254 -32.58 12.29 14.21
N TYR A 255 -32.09 11.92 13.03
CA TYR A 255 -30.65 11.87 12.71
C TYR A 255 -30.38 12.43 11.30
N PRO A 256 -30.25 13.76 11.15
CA PRO A 256 -30.04 14.43 9.86
C PRO A 256 -28.80 13.96 9.09
N GLN A 257 -27.77 13.49 9.80
CA GLN A 257 -26.50 13.05 9.21
C GLN A 257 -26.64 11.74 8.41
N TRP A 258 -27.79 11.04 8.51
CA TRP A 258 -28.11 9.86 7.71
C TRP A 258 -27.85 10.06 6.21
N LYS A 259 -28.18 11.25 5.68
CA LYS A 259 -27.97 11.58 4.27
C LYS A 259 -26.50 11.49 3.84
N TYR A 260 -25.55 11.79 4.72
CA TYR A 260 -24.12 11.72 4.40
C TYR A 260 -23.62 10.29 4.31
N TRP A 261 -24.15 9.37 5.13
CA TRP A 261 -23.84 7.95 5.03
C TRP A 261 -24.27 7.33 3.70
N LEU A 262 -25.37 7.83 3.12
CA LEU A 262 -25.87 7.42 1.80
C LEU A 262 -25.06 7.97 0.62
N ALA A 263 -24.01 8.77 0.88
CA ALA A 263 -23.01 9.21 -0.10
C ALA A 263 -21.75 8.34 -0.09
N MET A 264 -21.62 7.44 0.87
CA MET A 264 -20.43 6.61 1.07
C MET A 264 -20.54 5.27 0.34
N THR A 265 -19.43 4.73 -0.15
CA THR A 265 -19.46 3.54 -1.04
C THR A 265 -20.05 2.29 -0.41
N PHE A 266 -19.97 2.08 0.90
CA PHE A 266 -20.65 0.94 1.55
C PHE A 266 -22.18 1.00 1.47
N SER A 267 -22.76 2.16 1.16
CA SER A 267 -24.20 2.30 0.87
C SER A 267 -24.56 2.05 -0.59
N SER A 268 -23.59 1.67 -1.44
CA SER A 268 -23.79 1.39 -2.86
C SER A 268 -24.60 0.10 -3.09
N PRO A 269 -25.27 -0.04 -4.25
CA PRO A 269 -26.08 -1.21 -4.53
C PRO A 269 -25.17 -2.41 -4.81
N VAL A 270 -25.61 -3.59 -4.36
CA VAL A 270 -24.94 -4.86 -4.61
C VAL A 270 -25.94 -5.78 -5.30
N PRO A 271 -25.70 -6.19 -6.56
CA PRO A 271 -26.59 -7.10 -7.25
C PRO A 271 -26.43 -8.50 -6.66
N TRP A 272 -27.52 -9.08 -6.17
CA TRP A 272 -27.51 -10.42 -5.56
C TRP A 272 -26.96 -11.49 -6.52
N GLU A 273 -27.10 -11.28 -7.84
CA GLU A 273 -26.57 -12.17 -8.87
C GLU A 273 -25.04 -12.27 -8.82
N ALA A 274 -24.35 -11.16 -8.52
CA ALA A 274 -22.90 -11.17 -8.42
C ALA A 274 -22.44 -11.92 -7.16
N ASP A 275 -23.12 -11.74 -6.03
CA ASP A 275 -22.82 -12.47 -4.80
C ASP A 275 -23.10 -13.98 -4.97
N ALA A 276 -24.19 -14.35 -5.66
CA ALA A 276 -24.51 -15.73 -6.01
C ALA A 276 -23.50 -16.35 -6.99
N PHE A 277 -23.07 -15.59 -8.01
CA PHE A 277 -22.06 -16.01 -8.99
C PHE A 277 -20.70 -16.26 -8.35
N TYR A 278 -20.25 -15.39 -7.43
CA TYR A 278 -18.97 -15.58 -6.75
C TYR A 278 -19.00 -16.60 -5.61
N SER A 279 -20.20 -16.97 -5.14
CA SER A 279 -20.37 -18.05 -4.16
C SER A 279 -20.30 -19.47 -4.75
N GLN A 280 -20.11 -19.60 -6.07
CA GLN A 280 -20.03 -20.91 -6.73
C GLN A 280 -18.73 -21.66 -6.39
N PRO A 281 -18.74 -23.01 -6.35
CA PRO A 281 -17.54 -23.80 -6.03
C PRO A 281 -16.35 -23.49 -6.94
N GLY A 282 -15.19 -23.16 -6.36
CA GLY A 282 -13.95 -22.87 -7.08
C GLY A 282 -13.73 -21.39 -7.40
N MET A 283 -14.75 -20.54 -7.32
CA MET A 283 -14.63 -19.10 -7.63
C MET A 283 -13.67 -18.40 -6.66
N ASN A 284 -13.95 -18.45 -5.36
CA ASN A 284 -13.10 -17.83 -4.33
C ASN A 284 -11.68 -18.40 -4.36
N ALA A 285 -11.53 -19.71 -4.58
CA ALA A 285 -10.22 -20.36 -4.72
C ALA A 285 -9.39 -19.79 -5.88
N ASN A 286 -10.08 -19.35 -6.93
CA ASN A 286 -9.50 -18.74 -8.11
C ASN A 286 -9.37 -17.21 -8.00
N GLY A 287 -9.69 -16.62 -6.85
CA GLY A 287 -9.70 -15.16 -6.68
C GLY A 287 -10.83 -14.45 -7.43
N LEU A 288 -11.85 -15.18 -7.87
CA LEU A 288 -13.08 -14.62 -8.42
C LEU A 288 -14.02 -14.27 -7.26
N SER A 289 -13.99 -13.01 -6.84
CA SER A 289 -14.87 -12.49 -5.78
C SER A 289 -15.03 -10.97 -5.90
N LEU A 290 -16.05 -10.41 -5.24
CA LEU A 290 -16.28 -8.96 -5.16
C LEU A 290 -15.08 -8.19 -4.56
N VAL A 291 -14.22 -8.86 -3.79
CA VAL A 291 -13.01 -8.27 -3.20
C VAL A 291 -11.98 -7.87 -4.26
N LYS A 292 -11.95 -8.55 -5.41
CA LYS A 292 -11.03 -8.24 -6.53
C LYS A 292 -11.74 -7.72 -7.78
N TRP A 293 -12.98 -8.15 -8.00
CA TRP A 293 -13.74 -7.88 -9.21
C TRP A 293 -15.04 -7.16 -8.86
N PRO A 294 -15.00 -5.83 -8.68
CA PRO A 294 -16.16 -5.06 -8.32
C PRO A 294 -17.20 -5.05 -9.44
N VAL A 295 -18.49 -5.11 -9.07
CA VAL A 295 -19.62 -5.14 -10.00
C VAL A 295 -20.63 -4.08 -9.59
N GLY A 296 -20.67 -2.96 -10.30
CA GLY A 296 -21.54 -1.83 -10.00
C GLY A 296 -22.01 -1.09 -11.25
N THR A 297 -22.62 0.07 -11.04
CA THR A 297 -23.18 0.94 -12.09
C THR A 297 -22.28 2.14 -12.41
N GLY A 298 -21.10 2.23 -11.78
CA GLY A 298 -20.22 3.38 -11.85
C GLY A 298 -19.58 3.63 -13.23
N PRO A 299 -18.84 4.76 -13.36
CA PRO A 299 -18.24 5.18 -14.62
C PRO A 299 -17.18 4.22 -15.17
N TYR A 300 -16.58 3.37 -14.34
CA TYR A 300 -15.51 2.46 -14.75
C TYR A 300 -15.75 1.02 -14.26
N MET A 301 -15.20 0.06 -15.00
CA MET A 301 -15.22 -1.36 -14.66
C MET A 301 -13.80 -1.92 -14.60
N MET A 302 -13.51 -2.80 -13.65
CA MET A 302 -12.20 -3.44 -13.50
C MET A 302 -12.00 -4.49 -14.60
N THR A 303 -11.06 -4.23 -15.50
CA THR A 303 -10.77 -5.11 -16.65
C THR A 303 -9.52 -5.97 -16.48
N GLU A 304 -8.56 -5.50 -15.70
CA GLU A 304 -7.35 -6.25 -15.36
C GLU A 304 -7.00 -5.99 -13.90
N TYR A 305 -6.81 -7.06 -13.14
CA TYR A 305 -6.35 -6.99 -11.76
C TYR A 305 -5.17 -7.95 -11.59
N VAL A 306 -3.97 -7.38 -11.48
CA VAL A 306 -2.75 -8.11 -11.14
C VAL A 306 -2.30 -7.65 -9.77
N GLN A 307 -2.44 -8.54 -8.80
CA GLN A 307 -2.11 -8.29 -7.40
C GLN A 307 -0.69 -7.72 -7.25
N ASP A 308 -0.60 -6.62 -6.52
CA ASP A 308 0.61 -5.87 -6.19
C ASP A 308 1.42 -5.42 -7.43
N ARG A 309 0.73 -5.18 -8.56
CA ARG A 309 1.40 -4.79 -9.81
C ARG A 309 0.61 -3.79 -10.65
N LEU A 310 -0.58 -4.16 -11.10
CA LEU A 310 -1.29 -3.45 -12.16
C LEU A 310 -2.79 -3.59 -12.00
N HIS A 311 -3.50 -2.47 -12.06
CA HIS A 311 -4.94 -2.44 -12.20
C HIS A 311 -5.32 -1.60 -13.43
N VAL A 312 -6.23 -2.11 -14.24
CA VAL A 312 -6.76 -1.41 -15.41
C VAL A 312 -8.27 -1.35 -15.31
N MET A 313 -8.78 -0.13 -15.13
CA MET A 313 -10.21 0.15 -15.20
C MET A 313 -10.55 0.78 -16.54
N LYS A 314 -11.58 0.28 -17.24
CA LYS A 314 -12.06 0.87 -18.49
C LYS A 314 -13.41 1.52 -18.28
N ARG A 315 -13.74 2.51 -19.10
CA ARG A 315 -15.06 3.14 -19.13
C ARG A 315 -16.14 2.06 -19.19
N ASN A 316 -17.11 2.14 -18.28
CA ASN A 316 -18.28 1.29 -18.31
C ASN A 316 -19.16 1.72 -19.52
N PRO A 317 -19.38 0.85 -20.52
CA PRO A 317 -20.17 1.20 -21.70
C PRO A 317 -21.64 1.48 -21.37
N ASN A 318 -22.12 0.99 -20.23
CA ASN A 318 -23.49 1.17 -19.76
C ASN A 318 -23.66 2.39 -18.85
N PHE A 319 -22.58 3.12 -18.56
CA PHE A 319 -22.68 4.34 -17.76
C PHE A 319 -23.41 5.43 -18.55
N ARG A 320 -24.49 5.95 -17.96
CA ARG A 320 -25.40 6.95 -18.56
C ARG A 320 -24.73 8.25 -19.01
N GLY A 321 -23.52 8.52 -18.52
CA GLY A 321 -22.84 9.80 -18.68
C GLY A 321 -23.44 10.89 -17.79
N GLU A 322 -22.61 11.81 -17.31
CA GLU A 322 -23.04 12.94 -16.47
C GLU A 322 -22.43 14.24 -17.01
N PRO A 323 -23.17 15.36 -17.04
CA PRO A 323 -22.59 16.64 -17.44
C PRO A 323 -21.58 17.12 -16.39
N TYR A 324 -20.43 17.61 -16.85
CA TYR A 324 -19.46 18.25 -15.98
C TYR A 324 -20.06 19.53 -15.34
N PRO A 325 -19.81 19.80 -14.04
CA PRO A 325 -20.42 20.92 -13.34
C PRO A 325 -20.12 22.28 -13.98
N CYS A 326 -21.12 23.17 -13.98
CA CYS A 326 -21.02 24.53 -14.50
C CYS A 326 -20.89 25.60 -13.40
N GLU A 327 -21.00 25.18 -12.15
CA GLU A 327 -20.88 26.03 -10.96
C GLU A 327 -19.70 25.54 -10.11
N GLY A 328 -19.07 26.48 -9.40
CA GLY A 328 -17.91 26.20 -8.56
C GLY A 328 -17.69 27.30 -7.53
N GLU A 329 -16.55 27.25 -6.88
CA GLU A 329 -16.11 28.28 -5.92
C GLU A 329 -15.67 29.56 -6.65
N PRO A 330 -15.77 30.75 -6.03
CA PRO A 330 -15.15 31.96 -6.57
C PRO A 330 -13.68 31.74 -6.93
N GLY A 331 -13.27 32.08 -8.15
CA GLY A 331 -11.92 31.83 -8.67
C GLY A 331 -11.78 30.55 -9.50
N ASP A 332 -12.75 29.62 -9.47
CA ASP A 332 -12.65 28.36 -10.24
C ASP A 332 -12.74 28.62 -11.75
N LYS A 333 -13.50 29.63 -12.19
CA LYS A 333 -13.60 30.03 -13.60
C LYS A 333 -12.25 30.53 -14.12
N GLU A 334 -11.60 31.40 -13.35
CA GLU A 334 -10.30 31.99 -13.68
C GLU A 334 -9.18 30.93 -13.69
N LYS A 335 -9.35 29.85 -12.93
CA LYS A 335 -8.45 28.67 -12.92
C LYS A 335 -8.74 27.67 -14.04
N GLY A 336 -9.72 27.94 -14.92
CA GLY A 336 -10.11 27.05 -16.01
C GLY A 336 -10.88 25.79 -15.59
N LEU A 337 -11.32 25.70 -14.33
CA LEU A 337 -12.06 24.53 -13.82
C LEU A 337 -13.51 24.46 -14.34
N LEU A 338 -13.99 25.47 -15.07
CA LEU A 338 -15.33 25.50 -15.66
C LEU A 338 -15.31 25.41 -17.20
N ASP A 339 -14.13 25.22 -17.81
CA ASP A 339 -13.96 25.20 -19.28
C ASP A 339 -14.66 24.01 -19.96
N ASP A 340 -14.88 22.93 -19.20
CA ASP A 340 -15.56 21.72 -19.65
C ASP A 340 -17.03 21.64 -19.21
N CYS A 341 -17.59 22.73 -18.67
CA CYS A 341 -19.00 22.82 -18.26
C CYS A 341 -19.96 22.20 -19.29
N GLY A 342 -20.84 21.30 -18.82
CA GLY A 342 -21.87 20.64 -19.62
C GLY A 342 -21.38 19.49 -20.51
N LYS A 343 -20.06 19.29 -20.67
CA LYS A 343 -19.54 18.15 -21.45
C LYS A 343 -19.77 16.84 -20.69
N THR A 344 -20.01 15.76 -21.44
CA THR A 344 -20.34 14.45 -20.86
C THR A 344 -19.11 13.73 -20.31
N MET A 345 -19.19 13.36 -19.03
CA MET A 345 -18.20 12.56 -18.29
C MET A 345 -18.53 11.05 -18.32
N PRO A 346 -17.56 10.16 -18.03
CA PRO A 346 -16.15 10.45 -17.78
C PRO A 346 -15.42 10.97 -19.03
N PHE A 347 -14.34 11.75 -18.88
CA PHE A 347 -13.57 12.21 -20.04
C PHE A 347 -12.52 11.18 -20.49
N VAL A 348 -11.91 10.45 -19.55
CA VAL A 348 -10.91 9.42 -19.86
C VAL A 348 -11.56 8.06 -20.09
N ASP A 349 -10.99 7.28 -21.01
CA ASP A 349 -11.53 5.96 -21.39
C ASP A 349 -10.94 4.81 -20.58
N THR A 350 -9.72 5.01 -20.07
CA THR A 350 -9.01 3.99 -19.31
C THR A 350 -8.22 4.64 -18.17
N VAL A 351 -8.24 4.01 -17.00
CA VAL A 351 -7.41 4.36 -15.85
C VAL A 351 -6.44 3.21 -15.61
N VAL A 352 -5.14 3.51 -15.67
CA VAL A 352 -4.06 2.53 -15.47
C VAL A 352 -3.30 2.90 -14.22
N SER A 353 -3.41 2.03 -13.21
CA SER A 353 -2.71 2.17 -11.93
C SER A 353 -1.61 1.13 -11.82
N THR A 354 -0.37 1.59 -11.67
CA THR A 354 0.83 0.74 -11.54
C THR A 354 1.47 0.87 -10.17
N ILE A 355 2.03 -0.22 -9.65
CA ILE A 355 2.73 -0.14 -8.36
C ILE A 355 4.04 0.65 -8.50
N VAL A 356 4.29 1.61 -7.61
CA VAL A 356 5.59 2.31 -7.51
C VAL A 356 5.92 2.54 -6.04
N LYS A 357 6.56 1.57 -5.36
CA LYS A 357 6.76 1.62 -3.89
C LYS A 357 7.63 2.79 -3.42
N GLU A 358 8.66 3.11 -4.20
CA GLU A 358 9.68 4.08 -3.78
C GLU A 358 9.28 5.52 -4.17
N SER A 359 9.42 6.46 -3.24
CA SER A 359 9.04 7.86 -3.44
C SER A 359 9.84 8.55 -4.56
N VAL A 360 11.15 8.28 -4.64
CA VAL A 360 12.04 8.89 -5.63
C VAL A 360 11.68 8.46 -7.06
N PRO A 361 11.60 7.15 -7.40
CA PRO A 361 11.10 6.71 -8.70
C PRO A 361 9.75 7.29 -9.09
N ARG A 362 8.79 7.37 -8.16
CA ARG A 362 7.49 7.97 -8.42
C ARG A 362 7.59 9.45 -8.80
N LYS A 363 8.36 10.23 -8.03
CA LYS A 363 8.63 11.65 -8.35
C LYS A 363 9.28 11.81 -9.73
N GLU A 364 10.24 10.95 -10.06
CA GLU A 364 10.89 10.99 -11.37
C GLU A 364 9.97 10.59 -12.52
N MET A 365 9.14 9.55 -12.35
CA MET A 365 8.15 9.16 -13.37
C MET A 365 7.15 10.30 -13.62
N PHE A 366 6.69 10.99 -12.57
CA PHE A 366 5.88 12.19 -12.73
C PHE A 366 6.66 13.28 -13.46
N LYS A 367 7.88 13.64 -13.04
CA LYS A 367 8.67 14.67 -13.73
C LYS A 367 9.00 14.37 -15.19
N GLN A 368 9.08 13.09 -15.55
CA GLN A 368 9.28 12.60 -16.91
C GLN A 368 7.98 12.55 -17.73
N GLY A 369 6.82 12.81 -17.13
CA GLY A 369 5.53 12.80 -17.80
C GLY A 369 4.90 11.42 -17.94
N TYR A 370 5.43 10.38 -17.29
CA TYR A 370 4.88 9.03 -17.33
C TYR A 370 3.69 8.86 -16.39
N LEU A 371 3.59 9.66 -15.33
CA LEU A 371 2.40 9.72 -14.49
C LEU A 371 1.68 11.04 -14.77
N ASP A 372 0.39 10.97 -15.13
CA ASP A 372 -0.48 12.15 -15.29
C ASP A 372 -0.78 12.77 -13.91
N VAL A 373 -0.95 11.91 -12.92
CA VAL A 373 -0.98 12.21 -11.49
C VAL A 373 -0.17 11.15 -10.75
N PRO A 374 0.61 11.48 -9.70
CA PRO A 374 1.37 10.47 -8.98
C PRO A 374 0.49 9.36 -8.41
N GLU A 375 -0.60 9.74 -7.75
CA GLU A 375 -1.62 8.84 -7.21
C GLU A 375 -2.95 9.62 -7.13
N ILE A 376 -4.08 8.94 -7.31
CA ILE A 376 -5.41 9.58 -7.22
C ILE A 376 -5.79 9.65 -5.73
N GLU A 377 -6.37 10.78 -5.30
CA GLU A 377 -6.79 11.03 -3.90
C GLU A 377 -5.67 11.13 -2.86
N ARG A 378 -4.41 11.30 -3.31
CA ARG A 378 -3.25 11.51 -2.43
C ARG A 378 -2.73 12.94 -2.47
N PRO A 379 -3.29 13.82 -1.64
CA PRO A 379 -2.91 15.23 -1.59
C PRO A 379 -1.54 15.50 -0.94
N GLU A 380 -0.84 14.49 -0.46
CA GLU A 380 0.52 14.63 0.06
C GLU A 380 1.55 14.89 -1.06
N TRP A 381 1.30 14.41 -2.28
CA TRP A 381 2.28 14.51 -3.36
C TRP A 381 2.51 15.94 -3.84
N GLY A 382 1.45 16.73 -4.02
CA GLY A 382 1.59 18.13 -4.38
C GLY A 382 2.26 18.95 -3.27
N VAL A 383 2.02 18.61 -1.99
CA VAL A 383 2.71 19.28 -0.86
C VAL A 383 4.20 18.99 -0.92
N GLN A 384 4.60 17.74 -1.18
CA GLN A 384 6.00 17.36 -1.35
C GLN A 384 6.66 18.06 -2.53
N PHE A 385 6.01 18.13 -3.70
CA PHE A 385 6.58 18.84 -4.86
C PHE A 385 6.71 20.34 -4.62
N ARG A 386 5.75 20.95 -3.92
CA ARG A 386 5.85 22.36 -3.53
C ARG A 386 7.00 22.60 -2.57
N ALA A 387 7.23 21.70 -1.62
CA ALA A 387 8.41 21.78 -0.77
C ALA A 387 9.71 21.66 -1.57
N ASP A 388 9.80 20.74 -2.53
CA ASP A 388 10.97 20.62 -3.41
C ASP A 388 11.24 21.95 -4.17
N MET A 389 10.21 22.71 -4.56
CA MET A 389 10.35 24.03 -5.20
C MET A 389 10.88 25.12 -4.26
N GLU A 390 10.91 24.89 -2.95
CA GLU A 390 11.47 25.80 -1.96
C GLU A 390 12.93 25.48 -1.64
N ASP A 391 13.42 24.29 -1.99
CA ASP A 391 14.81 23.88 -1.76
C ASP A 391 15.82 24.73 -2.56
N SER A 392 15.45 25.19 -3.77
CA SER A 392 16.27 26.13 -4.56
C SER A 392 15.48 26.82 -5.68
N ASP A 393 15.88 28.04 -6.04
CA ASP A 393 15.31 28.79 -7.16
C ASP A 393 15.42 28.04 -8.50
N LYS A 394 16.46 27.21 -8.65
CA LYS A 394 16.65 26.37 -9.85
C LYS A 394 15.57 25.29 -9.98
N VAL A 395 15.19 24.64 -8.88
CA VAL A 395 14.14 23.61 -8.90
C VAL A 395 12.78 24.26 -9.17
N ARG A 396 12.51 25.40 -8.52
CA ARG A 396 11.31 26.20 -8.78
C ARG A 396 11.17 26.56 -10.26
N ALA A 397 12.21 27.13 -10.85
CA ALA A 397 12.21 27.54 -12.25
C ALA A 397 12.00 26.33 -13.20
N ASP A 398 12.57 25.15 -12.92
CA ASP A 398 12.34 23.94 -13.72
C ASP A 398 10.88 23.48 -13.63
N TYR A 399 10.27 23.49 -12.44
CA TYR A 399 8.88 23.06 -12.27
C TYR A 399 7.89 24.04 -12.93
N GLU A 400 8.13 25.35 -12.77
CA GLU A 400 7.35 26.40 -13.42
C GLU A 400 7.48 26.34 -14.95
N ALA A 401 8.70 26.14 -15.48
CA ALA A 401 8.92 25.99 -16.92
C ALA A 401 8.25 24.74 -17.52
N ARG A 402 8.14 23.66 -16.73
CA ARG A 402 7.41 22.44 -17.11
C ARG A 402 5.89 22.60 -17.02
N GLY A 403 5.40 23.63 -16.33
CA GLY A 403 3.98 23.89 -16.16
C GLY A 403 3.28 22.91 -15.23
N PHE A 404 3.98 22.30 -14.27
CA PHE A 404 3.33 21.42 -13.29
C PHE A 404 2.34 22.20 -12.43
N LEU A 405 1.20 21.57 -12.14
CA LEU A 405 0.13 22.18 -11.37
C LEU A 405 0.03 21.51 -10.00
N PHE A 406 0.18 22.31 -8.94
CA PHE A 406 0.06 21.88 -7.55
C PHE A 406 -1.04 22.64 -6.81
N PRO A 407 -2.32 22.51 -7.23
CA PRO A 407 -3.43 23.19 -6.56
C PRO A 407 -3.45 22.76 -5.09
N GLN A 408 -3.43 23.75 -4.20
CA GLN A 408 -3.41 23.55 -2.74
C GLN A 408 -4.69 24.08 -2.13
N ALA A 409 -5.19 23.36 -1.13
CA ALA A 409 -6.27 23.78 -0.24
C ALA A 409 -5.89 23.44 1.22
N THR A 410 -6.72 23.89 2.16
CA THR A 410 -6.71 23.39 3.54
C THR A 410 -7.62 22.18 3.63
N ASP A 411 -7.16 21.15 4.33
CA ASP A 411 -7.91 19.92 4.46
C ASP A 411 -9.08 20.03 5.43
N ILE A 412 -10.11 19.19 5.28
CA ILE A 412 -11.13 18.97 6.31
C ILE A 412 -10.65 17.87 7.27
N ASN A 413 -9.45 18.04 7.79
CA ASN A 413 -8.79 17.12 8.72
C ASN A 413 -8.10 17.96 9.78
N ASN A 414 -7.76 17.37 10.93
CA ASN A 414 -7.07 18.09 11.99
C ASN A 414 -5.99 17.25 12.66
N TRP A 415 -4.90 17.92 13.03
CA TRP A 415 -3.89 17.38 13.93
C TRP A 415 -3.84 18.24 15.16
N TYR A 416 -3.86 17.63 16.34
CA TYR A 416 -3.90 18.34 17.61
C TYR A 416 -3.06 17.65 18.69
N LEU A 417 -2.71 18.42 19.72
CA LEU A 417 -2.11 17.89 20.94
C LEU A 417 -3.21 17.80 22.02
N GLY A 418 -3.58 16.58 22.41
CA GLY A 418 -4.65 16.36 23.38
C GLY A 418 -4.14 16.31 24.83
N PHE A 419 -4.95 16.80 25.76
CA PHE A 419 -4.76 16.65 27.20
C PHE A 419 -5.78 15.65 27.73
N ASN A 420 -5.34 14.57 28.37
CA ASN A 420 -6.27 13.57 28.91
C ASN A 420 -7.03 14.14 30.11
N TRP A 421 -8.35 14.21 30.02
CA TRP A 421 -9.24 14.74 31.04
C TRP A 421 -9.20 13.96 32.36
N LEU A 422 -8.77 12.69 32.31
CA LEU A 422 -8.59 11.82 33.47
C LEU A 422 -7.25 12.02 34.19
N ASP A 423 -6.31 12.77 33.61
CA ASP A 423 -5.02 13.03 34.24
C ASP A 423 -5.15 14.07 35.38
N PRO A 424 -4.51 13.85 36.55
CA PRO A 424 -4.64 14.77 37.69
C PRO A 424 -4.03 16.16 37.45
N VAL A 425 -3.04 16.28 36.56
CA VAL A 425 -2.28 17.51 36.34
C VAL A 425 -2.82 18.28 35.14
N VAL A 426 -2.98 17.62 33.99
CA VAL A 426 -3.43 18.28 32.76
C VAL A 426 -4.93 18.10 32.47
N GLY A 427 -5.61 17.22 33.19
CA GLY A 427 -7.04 16.92 33.01
C GLY A 427 -7.99 17.83 33.78
N LYS A 428 -9.20 17.35 34.08
CA LYS A 428 -10.27 18.15 34.69
C LYS A 428 -9.85 18.73 36.05
N GLY A 429 -9.36 17.88 36.94
CA GLY A 429 -9.17 18.21 38.36
C GLY A 429 -10.43 17.94 39.20
N ASP A 430 -10.22 17.49 40.44
CA ASP A 430 -11.30 16.98 41.29
C ASP A 430 -12.08 18.09 42.02
N THR A 431 -11.46 19.25 42.27
CA THR A 431 -12.09 20.40 42.94
C THR A 431 -12.17 21.62 42.00
N PRO A 432 -13.09 22.58 42.25
CA PRO A 432 -13.18 23.81 41.46
C PRO A 432 -11.86 24.61 41.38
N GLU A 433 -11.09 24.65 42.47
CA GLU A 433 -9.80 25.33 42.52
C GLU A 433 -8.77 24.59 41.66
N GLN A 434 -8.75 23.26 41.71
CA GLN A 434 -7.86 22.45 40.87
C GLN A 434 -8.26 22.56 39.40
N GLN A 435 -9.56 22.60 39.09
CA GLN A 435 -10.07 22.84 37.73
C GLN A 435 -9.58 24.18 37.17
N ALA A 436 -9.64 25.25 37.96
CA ALA A 436 -9.12 26.55 37.55
C ALA A 436 -7.59 26.51 37.31
N LYS A 437 -6.83 25.84 38.17
CA LYS A 437 -5.37 25.69 38.01
C LYS A 437 -5.00 24.88 36.77
N ASN A 438 -5.62 23.71 36.59
CA ASN A 438 -5.37 22.82 35.44
C ASN A 438 -5.75 23.52 34.13
N ARG A 439 -6.86 24.28 34.11
CA ARG A 439 -7.23 25.09 32.94
C ARG A 439 -6.18 26.14 32.60
N LYS A 440 -5.69 26.90 33.59
CA LYS A 440 -4.61 27.88 33.39
C LYS A 440 -3.31 27.22 32.92
N LEU A 441 -2.97 26.03 33.43
CA LEU A 441 -1.85 25.24 32.93
C LEU A 441 -2.02 24.92 31.44
N ARG A 442 -3.19 24.39 31.02
CA ARG A 442 -3.45 24.09 29.61
C ARG A 442 -3.42 25.34 28.72
N HIS A 443 -3.90 26.49 29.21
CA HIS A 443 -3.80 27.77 28.49
C HIS A 443 -2.34 28.19 28.30
N ALA A 444 -1.54 28.15 29.37
CA ALA A 444 -0.11 28.49 29.31
C ALA A 444 0.62 27.59 28.29
N LEU A 445 0.42 26.27 28.36
CA LEU A 445 1.00 25.32 27.43
C LEU A 445 0.56 25.61 25.98
N SER A 446 -0.73 25.89 25.76
CA SER A 446 -1.27 26.15 24.42
C SER A 446 -0.73 27.44 23.79
N ILE A 447 -0.48 28.48 24.59
CA ILE A 447 0.17 29.72 24.12
C ILE A 447 1.63 29.45 23.74
N ALA A 448 2.34 28.62 24.51
CA ALA A 448 3.77 28.35 24.28
C ALA A 448 4.06 27.52 23.01
N ILE A 449 3.11 26.68 22.57
CA ILE A 449 3.28 25.80 21.40
C ILE A 449 3.03 26.57 20.09
N ASP A 450 4.11 27.00 19.44
CA ASP A 450 4.08 27.85 18.23
C ASP A 450 3.80 27.08 16.92
N TRP A 451 2.52 26.80 16.65
CA TRP A 451 2.09 26.07 15.45
C TRP A 451 2.46 26.79 14.15
N GLU A 452 2.45 28.12 14.13
CA GLU A 452 2.80 28.95 12.98
C GLU A 452 4.30 28.85 12.65
N GLU A 453 5.17 28.72 13.64
CA GLU A 453 6.59 28.43 13.47
C GLU A 453 6.82 26.97 13.06
N GLY A 454 6.29 26.02 13.83
CA GLY A 454 6.54 24.58 13.65
C GLY A 454 6.01 24.06 12.32
N TYR A 455 4.72 23.76 12.27
CA TYR A 455 4.08 23.19 11.06
C TYR A 455 3.74 24.27 10.02
N GLY A 456 3.79 25.56 10.37
CA GLY A 456 3.65 26.64 9.39
C GLY A 456 4.94 26.97 8.62
N ARG A 457 6.14 26.80 9.22
CA ARG A 457 7.42 27.22 8.60
C ARG A 457 8.56 26.22 8.64
N ILE A 458 8.68 25.40 9.69
CA ILE A 458 9.79 24.44 9.85
C ILE A 458 9.46 23.11 9.13
N PHE A 459 8.31 22.51 9.41
CA PHE A 459 7.92 21.18 8.91
C PHE A 459 7.04 21.26 7.65
N ARG A 460 7.47 22.01 6.63
CA ARG A 460 6.66 22.39 5.46
C ARG A 460 6.06 21.20 4.70
N ASN A 461 6.77 20.07 4.62
CA ASN A 461 6.32 18.85 3.94
C ASN A 461 5.10 18.18 4.61
N LYS A 462 4.84 18.55 5.87
CA LYS A 462 3.72 18.07 6.70
C LYS A 462 2.93 19.26 7.28
N GLY A 463 3.09 20.44 6.67
CA GLY A 463 2.69 21.70 7.26
C GLY A 463 1.21 22.01 7.09
N GLY A 464 0.76 23.09 7.74
CA GLY A 464 -0.64 23.49 7.71
C GLY A 464 -0.88 24.89 8.28
N VAL A 465 -2.17 25.24 8.36
CA VAL A 465 -2.64 26.49 8.98
C VAL A 465 -2.90 26.21 10.45
N ALA A 466 -2.41 27.06 11.35
CA ALA A 466 -2.66 26.93 12.77
C ALA A 466 -4.17 26.94 13.06
N ALA A 467 -4.63 25.98 13.85
CA ALA A 467 -6.04 25.83 14.15
C ALA A 467 -6.45 26.71 15.33
N HIS A 468 -7.61 27.37 15.21
CA HIS A 468 -8.19 28.17 16.29
C HIS A 468 -9.35 27.47 17.00
N GLY A 469 -9.72 26.24 16.64
CA GLY A 469 -10.83 25.52 17.25
C GLY A 469 -10.93 24.08 16.74
N PRO A 470 -12.02 23.37 17.06
CA PRO A 470 -12.20 21.97 16.64
C PRO A 470 -12.78 21.81 15.23
N VAL A 471 -13.41 22.85 14.65
CA VAL A 471 -14.10 22.77 13.35
C VAL A 471 -13.18 23.31 12.23
N PRO A 472 -12.71 22.47 11.28
CA PRO A 472 -11.82 22.87 10.19
C PRO A 472 -12.50 23.82 9.19
N PRO A 473 -11.73 24.55 8.36
CA PRO A 473 -12.28 25.31 7.23
C PRO A 473 -12.96 24.38 6.20
N GLY A 474 -13.93 24.91 5.46
CA GLY A 474 -14.64 24.17 4.40
C GLY A 474 -15.87 23.36 4.86
N VAL A 475 -16.20 23.41 6.16
CA VAL A 475 -17.38 22.78 6.77
C VAL A 475 -18.31 23.83 7.35
N PHE A 476 -19.63 23.60 7.27
CA PHE A 476 -20.62 24.43 7.95
C PHE A 476 -20.35 24.45 9.45
N GLY A 477 -20.41 25.62 10.10
CA GLY A 477 -20.00 25.78 11.50
C GLY A 477 -18.64 26.44 11.67
N SER A 478 -17.76 26.35 10.67
CA SER A 478 -16.42 26.93 10.75
C SER A 478 -16.44 28.47 10.73
N ARG A 479 -15.65 29.05 11.64
CA ARG A 479 -15.37 30.50 11.69
C ARG A 479 -13.95 30.83 11.22
N GLU A 480 -13.21 29.85 10.71
CA GLU A 480 -11.82 30.02 10.27
C GLU A 480 -11.70 31.14 9.22
N GLY A 481 -10.64 31.94 9.30
CA GLY A 481 -10.43 33.11 8.44
C GLY A 481 -11.28 34.34 8.77
N LYS A 482 -12.19 34.28 9.76
CA LYS A 482 -12.97 35.44 10.24
C LYS A 482 -12.44 35.96 11.58
N PRO A 483 -12.57 37.26 11.90
CA PRO A 483 -12.12 37.81 13.18
C PRO A 483 -12.77 37.16 14.43
N ASP A 484 -14.06 36.81 14.35
CA ASP A 484 -14.80 36.07 15.40
C ASP A 484 -14.34 34.60 15.56
N GLY A 485 -13.62 34.09 14.57
CA GLY A 485 -13.02 32.75 14.58
C GLY A 485 -11.69 32.64 15.30
N ILE A 486 -11.04 33.75 15.68
CA ILE A 486 -9.73 33.70 16.35
C ILE A 486 -9.89 33.22 17.80
N ASN A 487 -9.00 32.31 18.23
CA ASN A 487 -9.01 31.83 19.61
C ASN A 487 -8.43 32.89 20.58
N PRO A 488 -9.24 33.48 21.48
CA PRO A 488 -8.77 34.54 22.38
C PRO A 488 -7.81 34.04 23.48
N VAL A 489 -7.77 32.72 23.73
CA VAL A 489 -6.87 32.10 24.71
C VAL A 489 -5.44 32.11 24.22
N THR A 490 -5.20 31.84 22.94
CA THR A 490 -3.85 31.74 22.38
C THR A 490 -3.42 32.96 21.57
N HIS A 491 -4.37 33.73 21.05
CA HIS A 491 -4.14 34.86 20.14
C HIS A 491 -4.89 36.11 20.58
N GLN A 492 -4.44 37.27 20.09
CA GLN A 492 -5.09 38.56 20.17
C GLN A 492 -5.19 39.14 18.75
N LEU A 493 -6.21 39.96 18.49
CA LEU A 493 -6.32 40.69 17.22
C LEU A 493 -5.55 42.01 17.33
N VAL A 494 -4.51 42.17 16.51
CA VAL A 494 -3.73 43.41 16.37
C VAL A 494 -3.82 43.84 14.91
N ASP A 495 -4.34 45.04 14.65
CA ASP A 495 -4.60 45.56 13.29
C ASP A 495 -5.41 44.60 12.40
N GLY A 496 -6.38 43.90 13.01
CA GLY A 496 -7.24 42.92 12.32
C GLY A 496 -6.54 41.59 11.98
N LYS A 497 -5.28 41.38 12.40
CA LYS A 497 -4.55 40.13 12.21
C LYS A 497 -4.41 39.37 13.53
N PRO A 498 -4.54 38.03 13.52
CA PRO A 498 -4.26 37.23 14.70
C PRO A 498 -2.76 37.25 15.02
N VAL A 499 -2.42 37.71 16.22
CA VAL A 499 -1.07 37.69 16.77
C VAL A 499 -1.09 36.82 18.01
N ARG A 500 -0.18 35.83 18.06
CA ARG A 500 -0.04 34.92 19.20
C ARG A 500 0.31 35.70 20.46
N ARG A 501 -0.28 35.32 21.59
CA ARG A 501 0.04 35.89 22.90
C ARG A 501 1.50 35.64 23.28
N THR A 502 2.06 36.50 24.11
CA THR A 502 3.47 36.43 24.47
C THR A 502 3.76 35.24 25.40
N ILE A 503 5.03 34.80 25.42
CA ILE A 503 5.49 33.80 26.40
C ILE A 503 5.38 34.34 27.83
N GLU A 504 5.40 35.65 28.03
CA GLU A 504 5.18 36.28 29.34
C GLU A 504 3.75 36.08 29.86
N ASP A 505 2.74 36.23 28.98
CA ASP A 505 1.34 35.91 29.31
C ASP A 505 1.22 34.44 29.74
N ALA A 506 1.87 33.52 29.01
CA ALA A 506 1.89 32.11 29.34
C ALA A 506 2.56 31.82 30.70
N LYS A 507 3.70 32.46 30.99
CA LYS A 507 4.40 32.33 32.28
C LYS A 507 3.55 32.84 33.44
N LYS A 508 2.79 33.92 33.25
CA LYS A 508 1.85 34.44 34.26
C LYS A 508 0.76 33.41 34.56
N LEU A 509 0.12 32.85 33.53
CA LEU A 509 -0.88 31.79 33.69
C LEU A 509 -0.30 30.54 34.36
N LEU A 510 0.94 30.17 34.02
CA LEU A 510 1.65 29.05 34.62
C LEU A 510 1.92 29.26 36.12
N ALA A 511 2.32 30.47 36.51
CA ALA A 511 2.50 30.84 37.92
C ALA A 511 1.17 30.79 38.68
N GLU A 512 0.08 31.28 38.10
CA GLU A 512 -1.27 31.20 38.67
C GLU A 512 -1.80 29.76 38.74
N ALA A 513 -1.34 28.86 37.87
CA ALA A 513 -1.61 27.43 37.94
C ALA A 513 -0.84 26.73 39.09
N GLY A 514 0.09 27.43 39.75
CA GLY A 514 0.92 26.91 40.83
C GLY A 514 2.29 26.39 40.38
N TYR A 515 2.73 26.74 39.16
CA TYR A 515 3.99 26.28 38.57
C TYR A 515 4.92 27.44 38.12
N PRO A 516 5.27 28.42 38.96
CA PRO A 516 6.17 29.51 38.56
C PRO A 516 7.49 28.95 37.99
N ASP A 517 7.89 29.46 36.83
CA ASP A 517 9.07 29.00 36.07
C ASP A 517 9.12 27.47 35.83
N GLY A 518 7.95 26.84 35.69
CA GLY A 518 7.83 25.41 35.45
C GLY A 518 8.16 24.55 36.66
N ARG A 519 8.04 25.09 37.88
CA ARG A 519 8.32 24.38 39.13
C ARG A 519 7.14 24.47 40.08
N ASP A 520 6.81 23.37 40.74
CA ASP A 520 5.73 23.33 41.71
C ASP A 520 5.99 24.32 42.86
N ALA A 521 5.06 25.25 43.08
CA ALA A 521 5.21 26.35 44.03
C ALA A 521 5.39 25.89 45.50
N LYS A 522 4.96 24.67 45.83
CA LYS A 522 5.06 24.13 47.19
C LYS A 522 6.35 23.34 47.41
N THR A 523 6.78 22.59 46.42
CA THR A 523 7.88 21.62 46.54
C THR A 523 9.16 22.06 45.84
N GLY A 524 9.10 23.05 44.94
CA GLY A 524 10.23 23.53 44.13
C GLY A 524 10.70 22.56 43.04
N LYS A 525 10.07 21.38 42.92
CA LYS A 525 10.42 20.35 41.94
C LYS A 525 10.01 20.79 40.53
N PRO A 526 10.80 20.46 39.49
CA PRO A 526 10.40 20.69 38.10
C PRO A 526 9.08 19.99 37.77
N LEU A 527 8.22 20.67 37.02
CA LEU A 527 7.05 20.08 36.41
C LEU A 527 7.50 19.20 35.24
N VAL A 528 7.34 17.89 35.40
CA VAL A 528 7.61 16.88 34.37
C VAL A 528 6.29 16.38 33.82
N LEU A 529 6.10 16.51 32.51
CA LEU A 529 4.91 16.03 31.79
C LEU A 529 5.34 14.99 30.75
N ASN A 530 4.48 14.01 30.53
CA ASN A 530 4.74 12.93 29.58
C ASN A 530 4.04 13.19 28.25
N TYR A 531 4.79 13.05 27.17
CA TYR A 531 4.30 13.17 25.81
C TYR A 531 4.25 11.79 25.14
N ASP A 532 3.04 11.25 25.05
CA ASP A 532 2.75 9.98 24.40
C ASP A 532 2.63 10.16 22.89
N TYR A 533 3.52 9.53 22.13
CA TYR A 533 3.60 9.65 20.68
C TYR A 533 3.36 8.30 19.98
N GLN A 534 2.57 8.35 18.92
CA GLN A 534 1.97 7.18 18.27
C GLN A 534 2.91 6.40 17.33
N ARG A 535 4.20 6.74 17.30
CA ARG A 535 5.24 6.12 16.44
C ARG A 535 6.56 6.04 17.17
N ALA A 536 7.38 5.05 16.84
CA ALA A 536 8.74 4.94 17.35
C ALA A 536 9.61 6.15 16.95
N ALA A 537 10.54 6.56 17.81
CA ALA A 537 11.43 7.70 17.56
C ALA A 537 12.51 7.36 16.52
N THR A 538 12.17 7.51 15.25
CA THR A 538 13.10 7.37 14.11
C THR A 538 13.83 8.69 13.84
N PRO A 539 14.94 8.68 13.06
CA PRO A 539 15.62 9.92 12.66
C PRO A 539 14.74 10.93 11.91
N ASP A 540 13.69 10.47 11.21
CA ASP A 540 12.67 11.32 10.56
C ASP A 540 11.83 12.12 11.56
N ILE A 541 11.42 11.47 12.64
CA ILE A 541 10.42 11.98 13.59
C ILE A 541 11.09 12.77 14.72
N LYS A 542 12.34 12.42 15.04
CA LYS A 542 13.11 13.04 16.14
C LYS A 542 13.12 14.58 16.10
N PRO A 543 13.29 15.25 14.94
CA PRO A 543 13.20 16.72 14.86
C PRO A 543 11.86 17.29 15.34
N GLU A 544 10.73 16.62 15.05
CA GLU A 544 9.39 17.04 15.49
C GLU A 544 9.24 16.90 17.01
N LEU A 545 9.74 15.80 17.58
CA LEU A 545 9.72 15.55 19.02
C LEU A 545 10.60 16.54 19.77
N ASP A 546 11.82 16.77 19.29
CA ASP A 546 12.76 17.74 19.88
C ASP A 546 12.21 19.18 19.78
N TRP A 547 11.50 19.50 18.70
CA TRP A 547 10.82 20.79 18.55
C TRP A 547 9.71 20.96 19.60
N MET A 548 8.89 19.94 19.84
CA MET A 548 7.85 19.99 20.87
C MET A 548 8.45 20.16 22.28
N VAL A 549 9.53 19.45 22.60
CA VAL A 549 10.27 19.61 23.86
C VAL A 549 10.74 21.07 24.02
N LYS A 550 11.25 21.70 22.96
CA LYS A 550 11.65 23.13 22.98
C LYS A 550 10.47 24.06 23.25
N GLN A 551 9.26 23.76 22.77
CA GLN A 551 8.07 24.58 23.06
C GLN A 551 7.76 24.62 24.56
N PHE A 552 7.79 23.45 25.23
CA PHE A 552 7.54 23.36 26.68
C PHE A 552 8.69 23.97 27.49
N ALA A 553 9.93 23.85 27.01
CA ALA A 553 11.10 24.45 27.64
C ALA A 553 11.03 26.00 27.69
N LYS A 554 10.29 26.67 26.80
CA LYS A 554 10.02 28.13 26.87
C LYS A 554 9.38 28.55 28.21
N LEU A 555 8.69 27.62 28.87
CA LEU A 555 8.02 27.80 30.15
C LEU A 555 8.77 27.16 31.33
N GLY A 556 9.95 26.58 31.12
CA GLY A 556 10.69 25.83 32.15
C GLY A 556 10.09 24.45 32.47
N VAL A 557 9.11 23.98 31.69
CA VAL A 557 8.45 22.67 31.87
C VAL A 557 9.26 21.59 31.16
N GLN A 558 9.48 20.46 31.82
CA GLN A 558 10.19 19.31 31.25
C GLN A 558 9.19 18.36 30.58
N LEU A 559 9.44 18.01 29.32
CA LEU A 559 8.59 17.10 28.55
C LEU A 559 9.33 15.79 28.27
N GLU A 560 8.85 14.69 28.85
CA GLU A 560 9.40 13.34 28.67
C GLU A 560 8.71 12.64 27.50
N ILE A 561 9.47 12.27 26.47
CA ILE A 561 8.94 11.61 25.27
C ILE A 561 8.71 10.12 25.55
N ARG A 562 7.47 9.67 25.31
CA ARG A 562 7.04 8.26 25.36
C ARG A 562 6.57 7.84 23.98
N ALA A 563 7.52 7.54 23.10
CA ALA A 563 7.28 7.09 21.74
C ALA A 563 7.15 5.56 21.67
N THR A 564 5.99 5.05 21.24
CA THR A 564 5.72 3.61 21.11
C THR A 564 5.24 3.27 19.70
N ASP A 565 5.13 2.00 19.35
CA ASP A 565 4.39 1.63 18.14
C ASP A 565 2.89 1.99 18.28
N TYR A 566 2.21 2.07 17.15
CA TYR A 566 0.83 2.53 17.08
C TYR A 566 -0.14 1.63 17.85
N ASN A 567 0.04 0.32 17.85
CA ASN A 567 -0.86 -0.61 18.55
C ASN A 567 -0.72 -0.46 20.06
N GLN A 568 0.51 -0.34 20.57
CA GLN A 568 0.75 -0.06 21.99
C GLN A 568 0.18 1.30 22.40
N PHE A 569 0.34 2.32 21.56
CA PHE A 569 -0.21 3.65 21.81
C PHE A 569 -1.74 3.60 21.86
N GLN A 570 -2.38 2.90 20.92
CA GLN A 570 -3.83 2.71 20.91
C GLN A 570 -4.33 2.00 22.17
N ASP A 571 -3.69 0.90 22.59
CA ASP A 571 -4.04 0.19 23.83
C ASP A 571 -3.95 1.11 25.06
N LYS A 572 -2.92 1.95 25.12
CA LYS A 572 -2.76 2.95 26.17
C LYS A 572 -3.90 3.97 26.17
N VAL A 573 -4.28 4.47 25.00
CA VAL A 573 -5.37 5.44 24.81
C VAL A 573 -6.73 4.84 25.18
N LEU A 574 -6.99 3.59 24.79
CA LEU A 574 -8.21 2.86 25.15
C LEU A 574 -8.33 2.63 26.67
N LYS A 575 -7.20 2.52 27.37
CA LYS A 575 -7.15 2.41 28.83
C LYS A 575 -7.13 3.77 29.56
N GLY A 576 -7.16 4.88 28.82
CA GLY A 576 -7.12 6.23 29.39
C GLY A 576 -5.84 6.56 30.15
N LYS A 577 -4.70 5.92 29.82
CA LYS A 577 -3.42 6.03 30.57
C LYS A 577 -2.43 7.04 29.98
N GLN A 578 -2.78 7.69 28.88
CA GLN A 578 -2.00 8.74 28.23
C GLN A 578 -2.09 10.06 29.02
N GLN A 579 -1.06 10.91 28.97
CA GLN A 579 -1.10 12.23 29.65
C GLN A 579 -1.31 13.36 28.63
N ILE A 580 -0.27 13.70 27.87
CA ILE A 580 -0.33 14.58 26.70
C ILE A 580 -0.06 13.73 25.48
N PHE A 581 -0.83 13.85 24.41
CA PHE A 581 -0.71 12.93 23.28
C PHE A 581 -0.91 13.61 21.92
N TRP A 582 -0.25 13.08 20.90
CA TRP A 582 -0.41 13.50 19.51
C TRP A 582 -1.52 12.69 18.84
N TRP A 583 -2.50 13.36 18.23
CA TRP A 583 -3.62 12.69 17.56
C TRP A 583 -4.12 13.51 16.37
N GLY A 584 -4.90 12.87 15.49
CA GLY A 584 -5.57 13.55 14.39
C GLY A 584 -6.85 12.86 13.99
N TRP A 585 -7.70 13.59 13.27
CA TRP A 585 -8.96 13.10 12.73
C TRP A 585 -9.09 13.46 11.25
N LEU A 586 -9.63 12.51 10.48
CA LEU A 586 -9.99 12.73 9.09
C LEU A 586 -11.50 12.74 8.96
N ALA A 587 -12.08 13.74 8.26
CA ALA A 587 -13.52 13.81 8.11
C ALA A 587 -14.08 12.60 7.34
N ASP A 588 -15.09 11.96 7.90
CA ASP A 588 -15.90 10.98 7.16
C ASP A 588 -16.91 11.70 6.23
N TYR A 589 -17.45 12.83 6.68
CA TYR A 589 -18.35 13.70 5.93
C TYR A 589 -18.21 15.16 6.39
N PRO A 590 -18.56 16.15 5.55
CA PRO A 590 -18.25 17.56 5.77
C PRO A 590 -19.29 18.26 6.67
N ASP A 591 -19.52 17.73 7.88
CA ASP A 591 -20.39 18.33 8.90
C ASP A 591 -19.58 18.60 10.18
N ALA A 592 -19.85 19.73 10.86
CA ALA A 592 -19.17 20.08 12.11
C ALA A 592 -19.41 19.04 13.21
N GLU A 593 -20.54 18.33 13.17
CA GLU A 593 -20.84 17.22 14.06
C GLU A 593 -19.72 16.17 14.06
N ASN A 594 -19.15 15.84 12.89
CA ASN A 594 -18.07 14.86 12.73
C ASN A 594 -16.73 15.32 13.34
N PHE A 595 -16.64 16.56 13.84
CA PHE A 595 -15.50 17.04 14.64
C PHE A 595 -15.89 17.27 16.10
N LEU A 596 -17.08 17.81 16.33
CA LEU A 596 -17.58 18.12 17.66
C LEU A 596 -17.89 16.85 18.48
N PHE A 597 -18.20 15.73 17.83
CA PHE A 597 -18.41 14.44 18.50
C PHE A 597 -17.15 13.88 19.17
N LEU A 598 -15.96 14.31 18.72
CA LEU A 598 -14.66 13.95 19.32
C LEU A 598 -14.43 14.59 20.69
N LEU A 599 -15.32 15.50 21.09
CA LEU A 599 -15.33 16.15 22.39
C LEU A 599 -16.64 15.84 23.15
N TYR A 600 -17.51 14.98 22.62
CA TYR A 600 -18.71 14.55 23.32
C TYR A 600 -18.35 13.53 24.42
N GLY A 601 -18.80 13.77 25.65
CA GLY A 601 -18.45 12.97 26.83
C GLY A 601 -18.81 11.48 26.70
N PRO A 602 -20.03 11.13 26.26
CA PRO A 602 -20.40 9.75 26.00
C PRO A 602 -19.52 9.05 24.95
N ASN A 603 -18.83 9.80 24.08
CA ASN A 603 -17.89 9.25 23.10
C ASN A 603 -16.47 9.08 23.66
N ALA A 604 -16.22 9.26 24.97
CA ALA A 604 -14.89 9.08 25.57
C ALA A 604 -14.26 7.71 25.23
N LYS A 605 -12.94 7.67 24.96
CA LYS A 605 -12.19 6.42 24.76
C LYS A 605 -12.27 5.51 25.98
N TYR A 606 -12.20 6.08 27.18
CA TYR A 606 -12.38 5.35 28.43
C TYR A 606 -13.50 6.00 29.27
N PRO A 607 -14.46 5.23 29.80
CA PRO A 607 -14.62 3.77 29.67
C PRO A 607 -15.44 3.34 28.42
N ASN A 608 -16.03 4.31 27.72
CA ASN A 608 -17.07 4.07 26.70
C ASN A 608 -16.54 3.65 25.35
N GLN A 609 -15.22 3.68 25.14
CA GLN A 609 -14.63 3.12 23.94
C GLN A 609 -15.09 3.85 22.65
N GLY A 610 -15.45 5.13 22.74
CA GLY A 610 -15.80 5.99 21.59
C GLY A 610 -14.59 6.63 20.90
N GLU A 611 -14.76 7.76 20.20
CA GLU A 611 -13.69 8.44 19.46
C GLU A 611 -13.11 9.70 20.14
N ASN A 612 -13.65 10.13 21.29
CA ASN A 612 -13.09 11.22 22.08
C ASN A 612 -11.83 10.76 22.85
N ALA A 613 -10.67 10.96 22.22
CA ALA A 613 -9.36 10.54 22.74
C ALA A 613 -8.86 11.34 23.94
N ALA A 614 -9.39 12.55 24.16
CA ALA A 614 -9.07 13.36 25.32
C ALA A 614 -9.85 12.92 26.57
N ASN A 615 -10.86 12.04 26.42
CA ASN A 615 -11.83 11.71 27.47
C ASN A 615 -12.52 12.96 28.05
N TYR A 616 -12.60 14.03 27.26
CA TYR A 616 -13.20 15.29 27.70
C TYR A 616 -14.68 15.09 28.00
N SER A 617 -15.15 15.64 29.11
CA SER A 617 -16.56 15.60 29.48
C SER A 617 -16.95 16.89 30.20
N ASN A 618 -17.97 17.54 29.65
CA ASN A 618 -18.57 18.76 30.18
C ASN A 618 -20.09 18.67 29.98
N PRO A 619 -20.91 18.75 31.05
CA PRO A 619 -22.37 18.59 30.95
C PRO A 619 -23.04 19.59 30.01
N GLU A 620 -22.54 20.82 29.94
CA GLU A 620 -23.10 21.85 29.05
C GLU A 620 -22.72 21.57 27.59
N TYR A 621 -21.47 21.19 27.33
CA TYR A 621 -21.06 20.76 26.00
C TYR A 621 -21.88 19.56 25.52
N ASP A 622 -22.08 18.57 26.38
CA ASP A 622 -22.86 17.36 26.07
C ASP A 622 -24.34 17.67 25.79
N ARG A 623 -24.91 18.64 26.51
CA ARG A 623 -26.27 19.14 26.27
C ARG A 623 -26.36 19.84 24.91
N LEU A 624 -25.41 20.74 24.61
CA LEU A 624 -25.38 21.49 23.35
C LEU A 624 -25.13 20.56 22.15
N TYR A 625 -24.25 19.57 22.28
CA TYR A 625 -24.00 18.57 21.23
C TYR A 625 -25.27 17.79 20.88
N ARG A 626 -26.04 17.34 21.90
CA ARG A 626 -27.31 16.63 21.68
C ARG A 626 -28.37 17.48 20.96
N ILE A 627 -28.32 18.80 21.12
CA ILE A 627 -29.18 19.74 20.39
C ILE A 627 -28.63 19.93 18.97
N MET A 628 -27.34 20.23 18.83
CA MET A 628 -26.69 20.48 17.54
C MET A 628 -26.86 19.33 16.56
N GLN A 629 -26.72 18.07 17.02
CA GLN A 629 -26.85 16.90 16.16
C GLN A 629 -28.25 16.75 15.52
N THR A 630 -29.30 17.34 16.11
CA THR A 630 -30.69 17.23 15.60
C THR A 630 -31.11 18.41 14.74
N LEU A 631 -30.30 19.48 14.67
CA LEU A 631 -30.58 20.67 13.86
C LEU A 631 -30.05 20.49 12.44
N GLU A 632 -30.77 21.05 11.47
CA GLU A 632 -30.29 21.23 10.11
C GLU A 632 -29.32 22.43 10.03
N ASP A 633 -28.53 22.49 8.96
CA ASP A 633 -27.61 23.60 8.73
C ASP A 633 -28.37 24.92 8.57
N GLY A 634 -28.07 25.88 9.45
CA GLY A 634 -28.75 27.16 9.51
C GLY A 634 -28.32 28.02 10.70
N PRO A 635 -28.89 29.23 10.86
CA PRO A 635 -28.48 30.17 11.90
C PRO A 635 -28.56 29.62 13.32
N GLU A 636 -29.54 28.76 13.60
CA GLU A 636 -29.72 28.12 14.92
C GLU A 636 -28.61 27.12 15.23
N LYS A 637 -28.32 26.20 14.30
CA LYS A 637 -27.20 25.24 14.44
C LYS A 637 -25.87 25.98 14.59
N GLN A 638 -25.64 27.03 13.80
CA GLN A 638 -24.42 27.84 13.92
C GLN A 638 -24.29 28.48 15.30
N LYS A 639 -25.36 29.02 15.88
CA LYS A 639 -25.34 29.59 17.24
C LYS A 639 -24.96 28.56 18.29
N VAL A 640 -25.50 27.33 18.19
CA VAL A 640 -25.15 26.23 19.10
C VAL A 640 -23.69 25.82 18.91
N ILE A 641 -23.21 25.72 17.67
CA ILE A 641 -21.80 25.43 17.37
C ILE A 641 -20.88 26.50 17.97
N ASP A 642 -21.19 27.78 17.80
CA ASP A 642 -20.39 28.89 18.35
C ASP A 642 -20.31 28.81 19.88
N GLN A 643 -21.42 28.45 20.56
CA GLN A 643 -21.45 28.20 22.01
C GLN A 643 -20.57 27.00 22.41
N MET A 644 -20.67 25.90 21.68
CA MET A 644 -19.87 24.70 21.92
C MET A 644 -18.38 24.99 21.77
N VAL A 645 -17.99 25.68 20.70
CA VAL A 645 -16.60 26.08 20.43
C VAL A 645 -16.08 27.02 21.52
N ALA A 646 -16.90 27.94 22.03
CA ALA A 646 -16.53 28.81 23.14
C ALA A 646 -16.24 28.01 24.43
N VAL A 647 -17.09 27.03 24.77
CA VAL A 647 -16.89 26.15 25.94
C VAL A 647 -15.56 25.41 25.85
N VAL A 648 -15.27 24.78 24.70
CA VAL A 648 -14.02 23.99 24.57
C VAL A 648 -12.78 24.86 24.39
N ARG A 649 -12.89 26.08 23.84
CA ARG A 649 -11.78 27.06 23.84
C ARG A 649 -11.39 27.46 25.25
N GLU A 650 -12.37 27.72 26.10
CA GLU A 650 -12.14 28.02 27.52
C GLU A 650 -11.55 26.81 28.26
N ASP A 651 -12.14 25.62 28.11
CA ASP A 651 -11.66 24.43 28.80
C ASP A 651 -10.29 23.93 28.27
N ALA A 652 -9.96 24.24 27.01
CA ALA A 652 -8.75 23.86 26.29
C ALA A 652 -8.40 22.34 26.41
N PRO A 653 -9.32 21.41 26.09
CA PRO A 653 -9.02 19.98 26.12
C PRO A 653 -7.93 19.59 25.11
N TRP A 654 -7.74 20.39 24.06
CA TRP A 654 -6.66 20.29 23.08
C TRP A 654 -5.88 21.61 23.02
N ALA A 655 -4.57 21.51 22.74
CA ALA A 655 -3.91 22.56 21.98
C ALA A 655 -4.21 22.29 20.50
N TRP A 656 -4.99 23.20 19.90
CA TRP A 656 -5.74 23.01 18.66
C TRP A 656 -4.94 22.52 17.46
N GLY A 657 -3.62 22.71 17.45
CA GLY A 657 -2.75 22.15 16.43
C GLY A 657 -2.89 22.89 15.10
N TYR A 658 -3.08 22.13 14.02
CA TYR A 658 -3.15 22.70 12.67
C TYR A 658 -4.10 21.93 11.74
N TRP A 659 -4.62 22.65 10.75
CA TRP A 659 -5.31 22.13 9.59
C TRP A 659 -4.25 21.83 8.51
N PRO A 660 -4.01 20.56 8.14
CA PRO A 660 -2.96 20.22 7.18
C PRO A 660 -3.25 20.85 5.81
N TYR A 661 -2.19 21.21 5.10
CA TYR A 661 -2.31 21.51 3.68
C TYR A 661 -2.53 20.23 2.88
N VAL A 662 -3.36 20.34 1.85
CA VAL A 662 -3.57 19.31 0.85
C VAL A 662 -3.26 19.87 -0.52
N ALA A 663 -2.42 19.18 -1.29
CA ALA A 663 -2.15 19.56 -2.66
C ALA A 663 -2.00 18.34 -3.56
N LEU A 664 -2.81 18.28 -4.61
CA LEU A 664 -2.62 17.25 -5.64
C LEU A 664 -1.52 17.71 -6.61
N ALA A 665 -1.00 16.77 -7.40
CA ALA A 665 0.00 17.04 -8.42
C ALA A 665 -0.50 16.59 -9.79
N PHE A 666 -0.53 17.52 -10.74
CA PHE A 666 -1.04 17.30 -12.09
C PHE A 666 -0.01 17.73 -13.13
N GLN A 667 0.05 16.96 -14.22
CA GLN A 667 0.72 17.38 -15.44
C GLN A 667 0.00 18.55 -16.11
N PRO A 668 0.68 19.36 -16.94
CA PRO A 668 0.05 20.49 -17.65
C PRO A 668 -1.06 20.06 -18.63
N TRP A 669 -1.09 18.81 -19.07
CA TRP A 669 -2.14 18.25 -19.93
C TRP A 669 -3.28 17.55 -19.16
N ALA A 670 -3.20 17.51 -17.83
CA ALA A 670 -4.25 16.97 -16.97
C ALA A 670 -5.12 18.12 -16.46
N HIS A 671 -6.33 18.22 -16.99
CA HIS A 671 -7.28 19.29 -16.68
C HIS A 671 -8.29 18.86 -15.61
N ASN A 672 -9.02 19.85 -15.07
CA ASN A 672 -10.08 19.69 -14.09
C ASN A 672 -9.61 19.14 -12.74
N GLY A 673 -8.33 19.31 -12.39
CA GLY A 673 -7.77 18.86 -11.13
C GLY A 673 -8.10 19.79 -9.96
N LYS A 674 -9.10 19.45 -9.14
CA LYS A 674 -9.39 20.14 -7.86
C LYS A 674 -9.15 19.21 -6.65
N PRO A 675 -8.30 19.60 -5.67
CA PRO A 675 -8.11 18.83 -4.44
C PRO A 675 -9.40 18.63 -3.66
N SER A 676 -9.61 17.39 -3.20
CA SER A 676 -10.74 17.02 -2.38
C SER A 676 -10.43 15.74 -1.62
N ILE A 677 -10.88 15.66 -0.37
CA ILE A 677 -10.81 14.45 0.47
C ILE A 677 -12.18 13.78 0.67
N VAL A 678 -13.27 14.52 0.42
CA VAL A 678 -14.65 14.04 0.57
C VAL A 678 -15.17 13.48 -0.76
N VAL A 679 -14.94 14.18 -1.87
CA VAL A 679 -15.19 13.64 -3.22
C VAL A 679 -14.13 12.60 -3.55
N ARG A 680 -14.57 11.35 -3.73
CA ARG A 680 -13.72 10.17 -3.89
C ARG A 680 -13.91 9.43 -5.23
N ASP A 681 -14.58 10.05 -6.21
CA ASP A 681 -14.69 9.54 -7.59
C ASP A 681 -13.93 10.43 -8.58
N LEU A 682 -12.74 10.90 -8.19
CA LEU A 682 -11.99 11.95 -8.90
C LEU A 682 -11.69 11.62 -10.37
N ALA A 683 -11.43 10.35 -10.68
CA ALA A 683 -11.01 9.91 -12.02
C ALA A 683 -12.02 10.24 -13.14
N LYS A 684 -13.31 10.39 -12.84
CA LYS A 684 -14.32 10.71 -13.86
C LYS A 684 -14.26 12.18 -14.33
N TYR A 685 -13.74 13.08 -13.49
CA TYR A 685 -13.68 14.52 -13.77
C TYR A 685 -12.44 14.93 -14.58
N TYR A 686 -11.37 14.15 -14.50
CA TYR A 686 -10.10 14.47 -15.17
C TYR A 686 -10.21 14.31 -16.67
N ARG A 687 -9.72 15.32 -17.40
CA ARG A 687 -9.55 15.27 -18.86
C ARG A 687 -8.06 15.30 -19.18
N ILE A 688 -7.63 14.41 -20.06
CA ILE A 688 -6.24 14.34 -20.53
C ILE A 688 -6.17 14.89 -21.95
N ASP A 689 -5.14 15.67 -22.26
CA ASP A 689 -4.74 16.02 -23.64
C ASP A 689 -3.58 15.10 -24.08
N PRO A 690 -3.85 14.02 -24.84
CA PRO A 690 -2.81 13.09 -25.26
C PRO A 690 -1.82 13.71 -26.25
N ALA A 691 -2.24 14.70 -27.05
CA ALA A 691 -1.38 15.35 -28.03
C ALA A 691 -0.31 16.19 -27.32
N LEU A 692 -0.72 16.97 -26.32
CA LEU A 692 0.21 17.73 -25.48
C LEU A 692 1.12 16.80 -24.67
N ARG A 693 0.59 15.70 -24.12
CA ARG A 693 1.39 14.69 -23.42
C ARG A 693 2.49 14.10 -24.30
N VAL A 694 2.15 13.66 -25.52
CA VAL A 694 3.13 13.10 -26.46
C VAL A 694 4.22 14.13 -26.80
N ALA A 695 3.82 15.37 -27.10
CA ALA A 695 4.75 16.44 -27.40
C ALA A 695 5.72 16.72 -26.23
N LYS A 696 5.19 16.83 -25.01
CA LYS A 696 5.98 17.10 -23.81
C LYS A 696 6.85 15.93 -23.39
N GLN A 697 6.37 14.69 -23.49
CA GLN A 697 7.20 13.52 -23.25
C GLN A 697 8.36 13.43 -24.25
N ALA A 698 8.13 13.76 -25.53
CA ALA A 698 9.19 13.80 -26.54
C ALA A 698 10.22 14.91 -26.27
N GLU A 699 9.78 16.06 -25.74
CA GLU A 699 10.65 17.16 -25.29
C GLU A 699 11.49 16.74 -24.07
N TRP A 700 10.85 16.15 -23.07
CA TRP A 700 11.47 15.88 -21.76
C TRP A 700 12.32 14.61 -21.71
N ASN A 701 12.12 13.65 -22.62
CA ASN A 701 12.73 12.33 -22.55
C ASN A 701 13.74 12.02 -23.67
N GLN A 702 14.36 13.05 -24.26
CA GLN A 702 15.45 12.84 -25.21
C GLN A 702 16.64 12.11 -24.54
N PRO A 703 17.10 10.96 -25.07
CA PRO A 703 18.16 10.18 -24.46
C PRO A 703 19.53 10.80 -24.67
N VAL A 704 20.35 10.85 -23.62
CA VAL A 704 21.73 11.35 -23.68
C VAL A 704 22.69 10.18 -23.95
N ARG A 705 23.08 9.99 -25.22
CA ARG A 705 23.78 8.79 -25.67
C ARG A 705 25.32 8.89 -25.68
N TRP A 706 25.90 10.10 -25.64
CA TRP A 706 27.35 10.28 -25.76
C TRP A 706 28.20 9.53 -24.69
N PRO A 707 27.76 9.38 -23.42
CA PRO A 707 28.54 8.64 -22.43
C PRO A 707 28.64 7.14 -22.78
N LEU A 708 27.64 6.59 -23.46
CA LEU A 708 27.68 5.20 -23.93
C LEU A 708 28.79 4.99 -24.97
N ALA A 709 29.04 5.98 -25.83
CA ALA A 709 30.14 5.91 -26.79
C ALA A 709 31.50 5.87 -26.07
N LEU A 710 31.67 6.64 -24.99
CA LEU A 710 32.89 6.58 -24.17
C LEU A 710 33.04 5.25 -23.44
N ILE A 711 31.96 4.71 -22.88
CA ILE A 711 31.97 3.39 -22.23
C ILE A 711 32.28 2.29 -23.26
N ALA A 712 31.68 2.34 -24.45
CA ALA A 712 31.94 1.41 -25.53
C ALA A 712 33.40 1.49 -26.01
N LEU A 713 33.97 2.70 -26.14
CA LEU A 713 35.37 2.92 -26.46
C LEU A 713 36.30 2.38 -25.35
N ALA A 714 35.95 2.56 -24.09
CA ALA A 714 36.71 2.03 -22.95
C ALA A 714 36.66 0.49 -22.90
N LEU A 715 35.48 -0.11 -23.09
CA LEU A 715 35.30 -1.56 -23.20
C LEU A 715 36.06 -2.12 -24.41
N LEU A 716 35.97 -1.46 -25.57
CA LEU A 716 36.69 -1.83 -26.77
C LEU A 716 38.19 -1.72 -26.56
N ALA A 717 38.70 -0.68 -25.89
CA ALA A 717 40.10 -0.57 -25.51
C ALA A 717 40.53 -1.72 -24.59
N MET A 718 39.72 -2.11 -23.59
CA MET A 718 40.00 -3.26 -22.73
C MET A 718 39.99 -4.59 -23.50
N VAL A 719 39.03 -4.78 -24.42
CA VAL A 719 38.95 -5.97 -25.28
C VAL A 719 40.09 -6.01 -26.30
N LEU A 720 40.51 -4.87 -26.85
CA LEU A 720 41.65 -4.76 -27.76
C LEU A 720 42.98 -5.00 -27.02
N LEU A 721 43.12 -4.55 -25.77
CA LEU A 721 44.25 -4.89 -24.91
C LEU A 721 44.31 -6.40 -24.57
N ALA A 722 43.16 -7.04 -24.31
CA ALA A 722 43.07 -8.49 -24.11
C ALA A 722 43.22 -9.31 -25.42
N GLY A 723 42.76 -8.75 -26.54
CA GLY A 723 42.80 -9.34 -27.89
C GLY A 723 44.19 -9.26 -28.53
N ALA A 724 44.93 -8.19 -28.28
CA ALA A 724 46.34 -8.05 -28.67
C ALA A 724 47.24 -9.07 -27.94
N ALA A 725 46.86 -9.49 -26.73
CA ALA A 725 47.56 -10.51 -25.95
C ALA A 725 47.25 -11.96 -26.41
N THR A 726 46.11 -12.21 -27.05
CA THR A 726 45.66 -13.55 -27.47
C THR A 726 45.90 -13.86 -28.96
N ALA A 727 46.31 -12.87 -29.76
CA ALA A 727 46.58 -13.03 -31.19
C ALA A 727 47.91 -13.75 -31.53
N ARG A 728 48.68 -14.21 -30.53
CA ARG A 728 50.02 -14.81 -30.74
C ARG A 728 50.09 -16.33 -30.55
N ALA A 729 48.97 -17.03 -30.36
CA ALA A 729 49.01 -18.47 -30.15
C ALA A 729 47.79 -19.19 -30.73
N SER A 730 47.91 -19.63 -31.99
CA SER A 730 47.29 -20.88 -32.41
C SER A 730 47.92 -21.36 -33.72
N LEU A 731 48.54 -22.55 -33.67
CA LEU A 731 48.46 -23.63 -34.67
C LEU A 731 49.56 -24.66 -34.41
N LEU A 732 49.19 -25.85 -33.90
CA LEU A 732 49.57 -27.17 -34.45
C LEU A 732 48.96 -28.32 -33.62
N LEU A 733 47.96 -28.93 -34.25
CA LEU A 733 47.44 -30.31 -34.31
C LEU A 733 47.67 -31.39 -33.21
N ARG A 734 46.52 -31.90 -32.74
CA ARG A 734 46.01 -33.30 -32.60
C ARG A 734 46.97 -34.50 -32.49
N SER A 735 46.74 -35.36 -31.47
CA SER A 735 46.37 -36.79 -31.64
C SER A 735 45.73 -37.44 -30.38
N ARG A 736 44.76 -38.32 -30.65
CA ARG A 736 43.91 -39.27 -29.86
C ARG A 736 44.71 -40.31 -29.01
N SER A 737 44.22 -41.20 -28.12
CA SER A 737 42.90 -41.62 -27.53
C SER A 737 43.13 -42.75 -26.48
N ARG A 738 42.04 -43.17 -25.79
CA ARG A 738 41.71 -44.44 -25.06
C ARG A 738 41.91 -44.43 -23.54
N SER A 739 41.05 -45.04 -22.72
CA SER A 739 39.80 -45.80 -22.93
C SER A 739 39.01 -45.90 -21.61
N TRP A 740 37.71 -46.08 -21.78
CA TRP A 740 36.65 -46.18 -20.78
C TRP A 740 36.49 -47.61 -20.22
N ARG A 741 36.11 -47.75 -18.95
CA ARG A 741 35.25 -48.83 -18.41
C ARG A 741 34.36 -48.26 -17.28
N PRO A 742 33.06 -48.53 -17.24
CA PRO A 742 32.15 -48.09 -16.20
C PRO A 742 31.94 -49.20 -15.17
N GLU A 743 31.73 -48.88 -13.90
CA GLU A 743 30.87 -49.65 -12.97
C GLU A 743 30.32 -48.69 -11.88
N PRO A 744 29.14 -48.98 -11.30
CA PRO A 744 28.22 -47.97 -10.82
C PRO A 744 28.37 -47.71 -9.32
N ASP A 745 28.55 -46.44 -8.93
CA ASP A 745 28.16 -46.00 -7.58
C ASP A 745 27.73 -44.53 -7.48
N MET A 746 27.59 -43.83 -8.62
CA MET A 746 26.99 -42.48 -8.67
C MET A 746 25.55 -42.50 -8.14
N LEU A 747 24.82 -43.58 -8.41
CA LEU A 747 23.47 -43.77 -7.91
C LEU A 747 23.45 -43.89 -6.38
N ASN A 748 24.37 -44.65 -5.77
CA ASN A 748 24.44 -44.81 -4.32
C ASN A 748 24.90 -43.53 -3.62
N TYR A 749 25.86 -42.80 -4.18
CA TYR A 749 26.24 -41.48 -3.67
C TYR A 749 25.08 -40.47 -3.78
N LEU A 750 24.42 -40.38 -4.94
CA LEU A 750 23.27 -39.49 -5.13
C LEU A 750 22.11 -39.87 -4.20
N ILE A 751 21.84 -41.16 -4.00
CA ILE A 751 20.83 -41.64 -3.03
C ILE A 751 21.19 -41.20 -1.61
N ARG A 752 22.45 -41.36 -1.18
CA ARG A 752 22.90 -40.89 0.15
C ARG A 752 22.78 -39.37 0.30
N ARG A 753 23.22 -38.61 -0.72
CA ARG A 753 23.17 -37.15 -0.74
C ARG A 753 21.72 -36.64 -0.73
N ILE A 754 20.83 -37.25 -1.51
CA ILE A 754 19.39 -36.96 -1.50
C ILE A 754 18.80 -37.34 -0.13
N GLY A 755 19.20 -38.48 0.45
CA GLY A 755 18.78 -38.90 1.79
C GLY A 755 19.15 -37.88 2.87
N TYR A 756 20.40 -37.40 2.89
CA TYR A 756 20.84 -36.32 3.79
C TYR A 756 20.09 -35.02 3.50
N GLY A 757 19.87 -34.69 2.22
CA GLY A 757 19.06 -33.55 1.81
C GLY A 757 17.64 -33.60 2.37
N VAL A 758 16.97 -34.75 2.27
CA VAL A 758 15.64 -34.97 2.83
C VAL A 758 15.65 -34.80 4.35
N LEU A 759 16.65 -35.34 5.06
CA LEU A 759 16.78 -35.15 6.51
C LEU A 759 16.99 -33.67 6.90
N ILE A 760 17.82 -32.94 6.16
CA ILE A 760 18.00 -31.49 6.35
C ILE A 760 16.68 -30.76 6.09
N LEU A 761 15.97 -31.10 5.02
CA LEU A 761 14.70 -30.47 4.67
C LEU A 761 13.64 -30.71 5.74
N ILE A 762 13.58 -31.92 6.31
CA ILE A 762 12.76 -32.23 7.49
C ILE A 762 13.17 -31.36 8.68
N GLY A 763 14.48 -31.27 8.98
CA GLY A 763 15.00 -30.43 10.06
C GLY A 763 14.64 -28.94 9.91
N VAL A 764 14.83 -28.37 8.71
CA VAL A 764 14.45 -26.98 8.41
C VAL A 764 12.94 -26.80 8.57
N ASN A 765 12.15 -27.74 8.09
CA ASN A 765 10.69 -27.66 8.18
C ASN A 765 10.22 -27.70 9.64
N LEU A 766 10.76 -28.61 10.46
CA LEU A 766 10.48 -28.69 11.90
C LEU A 766 10.94 -27.45 12.66
N LEU A 767 12.14 -26.92 12.37
CA LEU A 767 12.64 -25.70 13.00
C LEU A 767 11.78 -24.49 12.63
N THR A 768 11.40 -24.38 11.35
CA THR A 768 10.54 -23.31 10.86
C THR A 768 9.16 -23.39 11.51
N PHE A 769 8.60 -24.60 11.61
CA PHE A 769 7.35 -24.85 12.34
C PHE A 769 7.47 -24.43 13.80
N ALA A 770 8.54 -24.84 14.50
CA ALA A 770 8.78 -24.45 15.87
C ALA A 770 8.86 -22.93 16.00
N LEU A 771 9.69 -22.24 15.21
CA LEU A 771 9.82 -20.77 15.27
C LEU A 771 8.48 -20.07 15.06
N PHE A 772 7.70 -20.45 14.04
CA PHE A 772 6.43 -19.78 13.78
C PHE A 772 5.36 -20.07 14.81
N PHE A 773 5.22 -21.31 15.28
CA PHE A 773 4.11 -21.70 16.17
C PHE A 773 4.46 -21.74 17.67
N THR A 774 5.74 -21.63 18.05
CA THR A 774 6.16 -21.51 19.46
C THR A 774 6.48 -20.08 19.87
N VAL A 775 6.99 -19.24 18.96
CA VAL A 775 7.28 -17.82 19.25
C VAL A 775 6.05 -16.95 19.04
N ASN A 776 5.24 -17.23 18.02
CA ASN A 776 3.97 -16.54 17.78
C ASN A 776 2.82 -17.53 17.98
N THR A 777 1.85 -17.17 18.83
CA THR A 777 0.65 -17.98 18.95
C THR A 777 -0.25 -17.76 17.71
N PRO A 778 -1.10 -18.72 17.33
CA PRO A 778 -2.15 -18.49 16.35
C PRO A 778 -3.00 -17.23 16.60
N ASP A 779 -3.18 -16.85 17.87
CA ASP A 779 -3.91 -15.65 18.27
C ASP A 779 -3.14 -14.37 17.90
N ASP A 780 -1.83 -14.36 18.08
CA ASP A 780 -0.98 -13.23 17.68
C ASP A 780 -0.97 -13.07 16.16
N MET A 781 -0.87 -14.20 15.42
CA MET A 781 -0.96 -14.18 13.95
C MET A 781 -2.31 -13.63 13.47
N ALA A 782 -3.40 -14.01 14.13
CA ALA A 782 -4.74 -13.54 13.83
C ALA A 782 -4.88 -12.03 14.06
N ARG A 783 -4.43 -11.52 15.21
CA ARG A 783 -4.50 -10.08 15.55
C ARG A 783 -3.76 -9.23 14.52
N LEU A 784 -2.56 -9.66 14.15
CA LEU A 784 -1.72 -9.00 13.16
C LEU A 784 -2.37 -8.99 11.77
N ASN A 785 -2.95 -10.11 11.34
CA ASN A 785 -3.57 -10.23 10.02
C ASN A 785 -4.96 -9.57 9.91
N ILE A 786 -5.78 -9.62 10.97
CA ILE A 786 -7.09 -8.96 10.98
C ILE A 786 -6.85 -7.45 10.85
N GLY A 787 -6.03 -6.90 11.74
CA GLY A 787 -5.77 -5.47 11.84
C GLY A 787 -7.02 -4.70 12.29
N GLY A 788 -6.83 -3.53 12.89
CA GLY A 788 -7.94 -2.66 13.30
C GLY A 788 -8.00 -2.35 14.79
N LYS A 789 -8.81 -1.35 15.13
CA LYS A 789 -8.92 -0.73 16.45
C LYS A 789 -9.45 -1.68 17.56
N ARG A 790 -10.13 -2.78 17.19
CA ARG A 790 -10.68 -3.81 18.11
C ARG A 790 -10.75 -5.16 17.41
N VAL A 791 -9.75 -6.01 17.60
CA VAL A 791 -9.87 -7.43 17.23
C VAL A 791 -10.53 -8.15 18.41
N THR A 792 -11.81 -8.47 18.30
CA THR A 792 -12.53 -9.23 19.34
C THR A 792 -12.04 -10.68 19.38
N GLN A 793 -12.23 -11.35 20.53
CA GLN A 793 -11.86 -12.76 20.66
C GLN A 793 -12.61 -13.62 19.62
N ASP A 794 -13.89 -13.33 19.39
CA ASP A 794 -14.69 -13.98 18.35
C ASP A 794 -14.09 -13.81 16.94
N GLN A 795 -13.55 -12.63 16.61
CA GLN A 795 -12.88 -12.40 15.33
C GLN A 795 -11.58 -13.20 15.22
N ILE A 796 -10.81 -13.33 16.31
CA ILE A 796 -9.59 -14.15 16.36
C ILE A 796 -9.96 -15.63 16.15
N GLU A 797 -10.93 -16.13 16.90
CA GLU A 797 -11.37 -17.53 16.80
C GLU A 797 -11.91 -17.85 15.42
N LYS A 798 -12.72 -16.95 14.85
CA LYS A 798 -13.18 -17.07 13.48
C LYS A 798 -12.02 -17.08 12.48
N TRP A 799 -11.06 -16.16 12.59
CA TRP A 799 -9.91 -16.11 11.69
C TRP A 799 -9.08 -17.40 11.76
N LYS A 800 -8.89 -17.96 12.97
CA LYS A 800 -8.20 -19.22 13.18
C LYS A 800 -8.94 -20.37 12.52
N ALA A 801 -10.25 -20.48 12.77
CA ALA A 801 -11.10 -21.51 12.20
C ALA A 801 -11.13 -21.43 10.65
N GLU A 802 -11.25 -20.22 10.09
CA GLU A 802 -11.23 -19.96 8.64
C GLU A 802 -9.89 -20.29 7.96
N ARG A 803 -8.81 -20.41 8.72
CA ARG A 803 -7.48 -20.76 8.21
C ARG A 803 -6.95 -22.07 8.78
N GLY A 804 -7.77 -22.82 9.52
CA GLY A 804 -7.35 -24.09 10.11
C GLY A 804 -6.26 -23.97 11.18
N TYR A 805 -6.09 -22.79 11.77
CA TYR A 805 -5.18 -22.53 12.90
C TYR A 805 -5.82 -22.86 14.27
N ASP A 806 -7.07 -23.31 14.27
CA ASP A 806 -7.79 -23.86 15.42
C ASP A 806 -7.45 -25.34 15.70
N LYS A 807 -6.81 -26.01 14.73
CA LYS A 807 -6.42 -27.42 14.84
C LYS A 807 -5.30 -27.63 15.86
N PRO A 808 -5.21 -28.81 16.49
CA PRO A 808 -4.06 -29.15 17.33
C PRO A 808 -2.74 -29.11 16.55
N LEU A 809 -1.67 -28.70 17.23
CA LEU A 809 -0.35 -28.53 16.60
C LEU A 809 0.23 -29.85 16.07
N TYR A 810 0.25 -30.89 16.92
CA TYR A 810 0.98 -32.14 16.65
C TYR A 810 0.09 -33.39 16.58
N TRP A 811 -0.98 -33.43 17.39
CA TRP A 811 -1.81 -34.62 17.55
C TRP A 811 -3.27 -34.22 17.76
N ASN A 812 -4.17 -34.73 16.92
CA ASN A 812 -5.59 -34.47 17.02
C ASN A 812 -6.32 -35.62 17.71
N ALA A 813 -6.51 -35.48 19.04
CA ALA A 813 -7.17 -36.48 19.86
C ALA A 813 -8.68 -36.66 19.57
N LYS A 814 -9.30 -35.76 18.79
CA LYS A 814 -10.73 -35.83 18.45
C LYS A 814 -11.03 -36.70 17.23
N GLU A 815 -10.03 -37.00 16.41
CA GLU A 815 -10.16 -37.79 15.19
C GLU A 815 -9.75 -39.25 15.42
N GLN A 816 -10.05 -40.15 14.47
CA GLN A 816 -9.68 -41.58 14.54
C GLN A 816 -8.86 -42.00 13.30
N GLY A 817 -7.94 -42.95 13.48
CA GLY A 817 -7.08 -43.47 12.40
C GLY A 817 -6.03 -42.47 11.94
N ALA A 818 -5.70 -42.47 10.64
CA ALA A 818 -4.67 -41.59 10.06
C ALA A 818 -4.99 -40.10 10.23
N ALA A 819 -6.27 -39.74 10.37
CA ALA A 819 -6.73 -38.36 10.58
C ALA A 819 -6.17 -37.72 11.86
N GLN A 820 -5.79 -38.51 12.87
CA GLN A 820 -5.17 -38.02 14.11
C GLN A 820 -3.86 -37.27 13.89
N VAL A 821 -3.12 -37.66 12.84
CA VAL A 821 -1.84 -37.03 12.47
C VAL A 821 -2.03 -36.08 11.29
N THR A 822 -2.88 -36.43 10.31
CA THR A 822 -3.03 -35.62 9.10
C THR A 822 -3.87 -34.36 9.29
N GLN A 823 -4.81 -34.33 10.24
CA GLN A 823 -5.60 -33.14 10.56
C GLN A 823 -4.96 -32.32 11.69
N THR A 824 -3.71 -31.95 11.49
CA THR A 824 -2.91 -31.14 12.42
C THR A 824 -2.28 -29.96 11.69
N ILE A 825 -1.95 -28.91 12.43
CA ILE A 825 -1.25 -27.76 11.82
C ILE A 825 0.09 -28.22 11.24
N LEU A 826 0.84 -29.10 11.93
CA LEU A 826 2.11 -29.63 11.41
C LEU A 826 1.93 -30.34 10.07
N TRP A 827 0.90 -31.18 9.91
CA TRP A 827 0.72 -31.87 8.64
C TRP A 827 0.31 -30.93 7.51
N GLU A 828 -0.75 -30.15 7.72
CA GLU A 828 -1.35 -29.32 6.67
C GLU A 828 -0.48 -28.15 6.26
N ARG A 829 0.38 -27.66 7.15
CA ARG A 829 1.20 -26.47 6.91
C ARG A 829 2.65 -26.79 6.62
N SER A 830 3.13 -27.92 7.11
CA SER A 830 4.55 -28.26 7.11
C SER A 830 4.83 -29.53 6.30
N VAL A 831 4.12 -30.64 6.54
CA VAL A 831 4.31 -31.89 5.76
C VAL A 831 3.78 -31.78 4.33
N SER A 832 2.67 -31.07 4.12
CA SER A 832 2.07 -30.83 2.79
C SER A 832 3.01 -30.14 1.80
N LEU A 833 3.99 -29.37 2.28
CA LEU A 833 4.99 -28.70 1.45
C LEU A 833 5.84 -29.69 0.65
N PHE A 834 6.08 -30.90 1.18
CA PHE A 834 6.80 -31.96 0.47
C PHE A 834 6.02 -32.51 -0.73
N ALA A 835 4.70 -32.35 -0.74
CA ALA A 835 3.83 -32.66 -1.87
C ALA A 835 3.60 -31.45 -2.82
N PHE A 836 4.38 -30.36 -2.66
CA PHE A 836 4.21 -29.09 -3.37
C PHE A 836 2.83 -28.44 -3.18
N GLN A 837 2.18 -28.74 -2.06
CA GLN A 837 0.91 -28.13 -1.65
C GLN A 837 1.21 -26.98 -0.69
N PHE A 838 1.52 -25.80 -1.25
CA PHE A 838 1.90 -24.61 -0.47
C PHE A 838 0.73 -23.99 0.32
N GLY A 839 -0.51 -24.32 -0.08
CA GLY A 839 -1.71 -23.76 0.52
C GLY A 839 -1.95 -22.31 0.11
N ARG A 840 -2.57 -21.56 1.01
CA ARG A 840 -3.00 -20.18 0.77
C ARG A 840 -2.34 -19.20 1.72
N SER A 841 -2.21 -17.99 1.22
CA SER A 841 -1.82 -16.79 1.94
C SER A 841 -2.69 -16.58 3.19
N ASP A 842 -2.06 -16.13 4.28
CA ASP A 842 -2.77 -15.74 5.51
C ASP A 842 -3.53 -14.43 5.34
N ALA A 843 -3.13 -13.61 4.36
CA ALA A 843 -3.88 -12.44 3.96
C ALA A 843 -5.32 -12.80 3.56
N ARG A 844 -6.23 -11.83 3.70
CA ARG A 844 -7.67 -12.08 3.55
C ARG A 844 -8.11 -12.47 2.13
N ASN A 845 -7.32 -12.10 1.13
CA ASN A 845 -7.56 -12.46 -0.27
C ASN A 845 -7.21 -13.92 -0.56
N ALA A 846 -6.62 -14.63 0.41
CA ALA A 846 -6.36 -16.08 0.42
C ALA A 846 -5.79 -16.61 -0.90
N ILE A 847 -4.84 -15.87 -1.46
CA ILE A 847 -4.25 -16.18 -2.76
C ILE A 847 -3.55 -17.54 -2.73
N ASP A 848 -3.62 -18.25 -3.86
CA ASP A 848 -2.93 -19.52 -4.07
C ASP A 848 -1.42 -19.29 -4.16
N ILE A 849 -0.69 -19.74 -3.14
CA ILE A 849 0.75 -19.52 -3.03
C ILE A 849 1.49 -20.28 -4.14
N GLY A 850 1.03 -21.49 -4.50
CA GLY A 850 1.71 -22.31 -5.51
C GLY A 850 1.64 -21.68 -6.90
N HIS A 851 0.48 -21.10 -7.24
CA HIS A 851 0.31 -20.34 -8.48
C HIS A 851 1.23 -19.11 -8.53
N GLU A 852 1.21 -18.28 -7.47
CA GLU A 852 2.07 -17.10 -7.37
C GLU A 852 3.55 -17.48 -7.46
N ILE A 853 3.96 -18.56 -6.80
CA ILE A 853 5.34 -19.04 -6.87
C ILE A 853 5.72 -19.36 -8.32
N LYS A 854 4.89 -20.13 -9.03
CA LYS A 854 5.16 -20.54 -10.41
C LYS A 854 5.25 -19.34 -11.35
N THR A 855 4.30 -18.41 -11.24
CA THR A 855 4.22 -17.22 -12.11
C THR A 855 5.38 -16.27 -11.86
N ARG A 856 5.67 -15.95 -10.59
CA ARG A 856 6.72 -15.00 -10.20
C ARG A 856 8.13 -15.59 -10.35
N MET A 857 8.31 -16.90 -10.18
CA MET A 857 9.58 -17.57 -10.45
C MET A 857 10.03 -17.39 -11.90
N GLY A 858 9.09 -17.43 -12.85
CA GLY A 858 9.38 -17.16 -14.26
C GLY A 858 9.96 -15.75 -14.48
N VAL A 859 9.46 -14.76 -13.75
CA VAL A 859 9.97 -13.38 -13.80
C VAL A 859 11.36 -13.28 -13.16
N SER A 860 11.55 -13.86 -11.98
CA SER A 860 12.86 -13.88 -11.31
C SER A 860 13.94 -14.56 -12.17
N LEU A 861 13.59 -15.63 -12.88
CA LEU A 861 14.51 -16.32 -13.79
C LEU A 861 14.97 -15.43 -14.95
N GLN A 862 14.08 -14.61 -15.52
CA GLN A 862 14.45 -13.67 -16.60
C GLN A 862 15.48 -12.64 -16.15
N LEU A 863 15.45 -12.23 -14.87
CA LEU A 863 16.44 -11.34 -14.28
C LEU A 863 17.73 -12.09 -13.89
N ALA A 864 17.57 -13.15 -13.12
CA ALA A 864 18.67 -13.76 -12.37
C ALA A 864 19.49 -14.75 -13.20
N LEU A 865 18.91 -15.42 -14.19
CA LEU A 865 19.65 -16.37 -15.04
C LEU A 865 20.67 -15.66 -15.96
N PRO A 866 20.33 -14.59 -16.70
CA PRO A 866 21.32 -13.85 -17.47
C PRO A 866 22.39 -13.23 -16.58
N LEU A 867 22.00 -12.67 -15.42
CA LEU A 867 22.93 -12.16 -14.42
C LEU A 867 23.91 -13.23 -13.96
N PHE A 868 23.44 -14.44 -13.61
CA PHE A 868 24.29 -15.54 -13.16
C PHE A 868 25.33 -15.92 -14.21
N ILE A 869 24.91 -16.10 -15.47
CA ILE A 869 25.81 -16.46 -16.58
C ILE A 869 26.85 -15.36 -16.79
N LEU A 870 26.41 -14.10 -16.85
CA LEU A 870 27.29 -12.95 -17.03
C LEU A 870 28.26 -12.78 -15.85
N GLN A 871 27.80 -13.02 -14.62
CA GLN A 871 28.60 -12.91 -13.41
C GLN A 871 29.76 -13.89 -13.41
N VAL A 872 29.50 -15.17 -13.70
CA VAL A 872 30.55 -16.20 -13.73
C VAL A 872 31.57 -15.85 -14.82
N ILE A 873 31.11 -15.53 -16.02
CA ILE A 873 31.99 -15.19 -17.15
C ILE A 873 32.84 -13.95 -16.84
N ALA A 874 32.22 -12.86 -16.39
CA ALA A 874 32.90 -11.60 -16.13
C ALA A 874 33.88 -11.69 -14.96
N SER A 875 33.50 -12.35 -13.86
CA SER A 875 34.37 -12.49 -12.68
C SER A 875 35.56 -13.38 -12.97
N THR A 876 35.36 -14.50 -13.66
CA THR A 876 36.45 -15.38 -14.10
C THR A 876 37.38 -14.66 -15.08
N ALA A 877 36.84 -13.97 -16.09
CA ALA A 877 37.64 -13.24 -17.06
C ALA A 877 38.45 -12.12 -16.42
N PHE A 878 37.83 -11.34 -15.53
CA PHE A 878 38.51 -10.24 -14.84
C PHE A 878 39.58 -10.76 -13.87
N ALA A 879 39.30 -11.82 -13.11
CA ALA A 879 40.29 -12.46 -12.25
C ALA A 879 41.49 -13.01 -13.04
N LEU A 880 41.25 -13.70 -14.17
CA LEU A 880 42.33 -14.18 -15.03
C LEU A 880 43.17 -13.05 -15.61
N LEU A 881 42.54 -11.92 -15.97
CA LEU A 881 43.25 -10.72 -16.44
C LEU A 881 44.23 -10.19 -15.38
N LEU A 882 43.77 -10.07 -14.12
CA LEU A 882 44.63 -9.61 -13.02
C LEU A 882 45.80 -10.56 -12.76
N VAL A 883 45.54 -11.88 -12.80
CA VAL A 883 46.57 -12.90 -12.62
C VAL A 883 47.56 -12.93 -13.77
N PHE A 884 47.10 -12.76 -15.01
CA PHE A 884 47.94 -12.71 -16.20
C PHE A 884 48.94 -11.55 -16.13
N PHE A 885 48.49 -10.40 -15.64
CA PHE A 885 49.32 -9.21 -15.45
C PHE A 885 49.83 -9.06 -14.00
N ARG A 886 50.00 -10.16 -13.27
CA ARG A 886 50.48 -10.14 -11.88
C ARG A 886 51.77 -9.32 -11.71
N HIS A 887 51.89 -8.63 -10.58
CA HIS A 887 53.01 -7.72 -10.26
C HIS A 887 53.11 -6.49 -11.17
N SER A 888 52.11 -6.22 -12.01
CA SER A 888 52.02 -4.96 -12.76
C SER A 888 51.10 -3.95 -12.09
N ARG A 889 51.10 -2.72 -12.60
CA ARG A 889 50.12 -1.68 -12.20
C ARG A 889 48.68 -2.09 -12.47
N ILE A 890 48.42 -2.93 -13.48
CA ILE A 890 47.07 -3.42 -13.83
C ILE A 890 46.55 -4.31 -12.70
N ASP A 891 47.39 -5.20 -12.18
CA ASP A 891 47.04 -6.08 -11.06
C ASP A 891 46.81 -5.26 -9.78
N PHE A 892 47.71 -4.33 -9.44
CA PHE A 892 47.56 -3.46 -8.27
C PHE A 892 46.25 -2.64 -8.31
N TRP A 893 46.03 -1.87 -9.38
CA TRP A 893 44.84 -1.03 -9.50
C TRP A 893 43.56 -1.84 -9.68
N GLY A 894 43.63 -3.00 -10.33
CA GLY A 894 42.49 -3.91 -10.44
C GLY A 894 42.05 -4.48 -9.09
N VAL A 895 43.00 -4.85 -8.21
CA VAL A 895 42.67 -5.27 -6.84
C VAL A 895 42.11 -4.10 -6.02
N VAL A 896 42.68 -2.89 -6.14
CA VAL A 896 42.13 -1.68 -5.49
C VAL A 896 40.67 -1.45 -5.94
N LEU A 897 40.40 -1.56 -7.24
CA LEU A 897 39.05 -1.45 -7.79
C LEU A 897 38.11 -2.52 -7.20
N CYS A 898 38.55 -3.79 -7.10
CA CYS A 898 37.75 -4.83 -6.45
C CYS A 898 37.39 -4.49 -5.01
N VAL A 899 38.34 -3.93 -4.24
CA VAL A 899 38.11 -3.51 -2.85
C VAL A 899 37.11 -2.36 -2.79
N LEU A 900 37.26 -1.33 -3.63
CA LEU A 900 36.32 -0.21 -3.70
C LEU A 900 34.91 -0.69 -4.04
N MET A 901 34.76 -1.57 -5.03
CA MET A 901 33.46 -2.11 -5.43
C MET A 901 32.79 -2.91 -4.30
N LEU A 902 33.58 -3.70 -3.56
CA LEU A 902 33.12 -4.48 -2.41
C LEU A 902 32.67 -3.59 -1.23
N SER A 903 33.26 -2.40 -1.06
CA SER A 903 32.93 -1.47 0.03
C SER A 903 31.63 -0.70 -0.19
N ILE A 904 31.05 -0.71 -1.38
CA ILE A 904 29.84 0.03 -1.72
C ILE A 904 28.61 -0.88 -1.53
N SER A 905 27.60 -0.39 -0.80
CA SER A 905 26.33 -1.11 -0.64
C SER A 905 25.58 -1.26 -1.97
N ALA A 906 24.93 -2.41 -2.20
CA ALA A 906 24.07 -2.65 -3.37
C ALA A 906 23.02 -1.54 -3.57
N LEU A 907 22.47 -0.98 -2.48
CA LEU A 907 21.49 0.11 -2.53
C LEU A 907 22.05 1.38 -3.19
N PHE A 908 23.33 1.68 -2.97
CA PHE A 908 23.97 2.83 -3.60
C PHE A 908 24.06 2.63 -5.13
N TYR A 909 24.42 1.43 -5.59
CA TYR A 909 24.41 1.13 -7.03
C TYR A 909 23.03 1.28 -7.65
N ILE A 910 21.96 0.88 -6.95
CA ILE A 910 20.59 1.03 -7.41
C ILE A 910 20.22 2.52 -7.53
N ILE A 911 20.40 3.29 -6.45
CA ILE A 911 20.02 4.72 -6.42
C ILE A 911 20.82 5.52 -7.44
N VAL A 912 22.14 5.37 -7.45
CA VAL A 912 23.00 6.08 -8.41
C VAL A 912 22.77 5.59 -9.83
N GLY A 913 22.51 4.30 -10.02
CA GLY A 913 22.20 3.71 -11.31
C GLY A 913 20.88 4.23 -11.90
N GLN A 914 19.81 4.27 -11.10
CA GLN A 914 18.54 4.87 -11.50
C GLN A 914 18.70 6.38 -11.76
N TYR A 915 19.41 7.10 -10.89
CA TYR A 915 19.69 8.53 -11.10
C TYR A 915 20.46 8.77 -12.40
N PHE A 916 21.52 8.01 -12.66
CA PHE A 916 22.36 8.23 -13.83
C PHE A 916 21.71 7.70 -15.11
N PHE A 917 21.33 6.43 -15.17
CA PHE A 917 20.85 5.80 -16.41
C PHE A 917 19.38 6.09 -16.72
N SER A 918 18.51 6.20 -15.71
CA SER A 918 17.07 6.43 -15.91
C SER A 918 16.70 7.91 -15.88
N ARG A 919 17.26 8.70 -14.94
CA ARG A 919 16.95 10.15 -14.83
C ARG A 919 17.84 11.03 -15.70
N VAL A 920 19.17 10.90 -15.61
CA VAL A 920 20.11 11.78 -16.35
C VAL A 920 20.22 11.37 -17.82
N LEU A 921 20.47 10.09 -18.11
CA LEU A 921 20.66 9.60 -19.48
C LEU A 921 19.36 9.21 -20.18
N ARG A 922 18.30 8.91 -19.42
CA ARG A 922 16.96 8.57 -19.94
C ARG A 922 16.98 7.42 -20.93
N LEU A 923 17.76 6.38 -20.63
CA LEU A 923 17.97 5.24 -21.52
C LEU A 923 17.00 4.09 -21.25
N VAL A 924 16.58 3.94 -20.00
CA VAL A 924 15.82 2.79 -19.50
C VAL A 924 14.78 3.26 -18.49
N PRO A 925 13.65 2.56 -18.35
CA PRO A 925 12.65 2.90 -17.33
C PRO A 925 13.26 2.87 -15.93
N ILE A 926 12.76 3.72 -15.05
CA ILE A 926 13.23 3.77 -13.65
C ILE A 926 12.64 2.65 -12.80
N ASN A 927 11.41 2.24 -13.10
CA ASN A 927 10.63 1.26 -12.37
C ASN A 927 9.61 0.59 -13.31
N GLY A 928 9.24 -0.66 -13.03
CA GLY A 928 8.16 -1.40 -13.66
C GLY A 928 8.62 -2.72 -14.28
N TYR A 929 7.68 -3.38 -14.96
CA TYR A 929 7.92 -4.62 -15.68
C TYR A 929 6.87 -4.82 -16.79
N ALA A 930 7.30 -5.33 -17.94
CA ALA A 930 6.42 -5.76 -19.02
C ALA A 930 6.72 -7.22 -19.39
N PRO A 931 5.70 -8.02 -19.76
CA PRO A 931 5.91 -9.38 -20.24
C PRO A 931 6.51 -9.41 -21.66
N GLY A 932 7.02 -10.56 -22.07
CA GLY A 932 7.53 -10.77 -23.43
C GLY A 932 8.89 -10.11 -23.68
N LEU A 933 9.14 -9.68 -24.92
CA LEU A 933 10.41 -9.05 -25.31
C LEU A 933 10.59 -7.66 -24.69
N ASP A 934 9.49 -6.99 -24.34
CA ASP A 934 9.52 -5.71 -23.65
C ASP A 934 10.11 -5.81 -22.25
N ALA A 935 10.20 -7.00 -21.65
CA ALA A 935 10.88 -7.20 -20.36
C ALA A 935 12.33 -6.70 -20.41
N VAL A 936 13.00 -6.81 -21.56
CA VAL A 936 14.43 -6.49 -21.71
C VAL A 936 14.73 -5.04 -21.28
N LYS A 937 13.88 -4.06 -21.62
CA LYS A 937 14.13 -2.65 -21.24
C LYS A 937 14.11 -2.42 -19.73
N PHE A 938 13.32 -3.22 -18.99
CA PHE A 938 13.26 -3.16 -17.52
C PHE A 938 14.37 -3.96 -16.84
N LEU A 939 14.87 -5.02 -17.50
CA LEU A 939 15.83 -5.96 -16.90
C LEU A 939 17.30 -5.57 -17.14
N VAL A 940 17.63 -4.83 -18.21
CA VAL A 940 19.03 -4.51 -18.55
C VAL A 940 19.75 -3.76 -17.43
N LEU A 941 19.13 -2.70 -16.89
CA LEU A 941 19.75 -1.90 -15.82
C LEU A 941 19.97 -2.70 -14.52
N PRO A 942 18.96 -3.38 -13.95
CA PRO A 942 19.18 -4.16 -12.74
C PRO A 942 20.18 -5.31 -12.95
N ILE A 943 20.23 -5.95 -14.13
CA ILE A 943 21.27 -6.96 -14.43
C ILE A 943 22.66 -6.33 -14.39
N MET A 944 22.87 -5.20 -15.07
CA MET A 944 24.17 -4.54 -15.16
C MET A 944 24.66 -4.02 -13.80
N LEU A 945 23.77 -3.40 -13.02
CA LEU A 945 24.10 -2.91 -11.68
C LEU A 945 24.32 -4.06 -10.69
N SER A 946 23.54 -5.14 -10.79
CA SER A 946 23.76 -6.35 -9.99
C SER A 946 25.13 -6.97 -10.28
N LEU A 947 25.48 -7.09 -11.57
CA LEU A 947 26.78 -7.58 -12.02
C LEU A 947 27.92 -6.70 -11.47
N LEU A 948 27.80 -5.38 -11.60
CA LEU A 948 28.79 -4.44 -11.09
C LEU A 948 28.95 -4.54 -9.57
N SER A 949 27.84 -4.60 -8.83
CA SER A 949 27.89 -4.68 -7.36
C SER A 949 28.57 -5.95 -6.84
N ARG A 950 28.54 -7.05 -7.61
CA ARG A 950 29.11 -8.35 -7.20
C ARG A 950 30.50 -8.64 -7.77
N LEU A 951 30.85 -8.05 -8.92
CA LEU A 951 32.10 -8.34 -9.65
C LEU A 951 33.36 -8.19 -8.78
N GLY A 952 33.42 -7.16 -7.92
CA GLY A 952 34.62 -6.88 -7.11
C GLY A 952 34.94 -8.00 -6.12
N GLY A 953 33.93 -8.51 -5.41
CA GLY A 953 34.10 -9.61 -4.46
C GLY A 953 34.49 -10.91 -5.15
N GLU A 954 33.75 -11.29 -6.18
CA GLU A 954 33.96 -12.56 -6.90
C GLU A 954 35.28 -12.59 -7.67
N ALA A 955 35.63 -11.52 -8.38
CA ALA A 955 36.90 -11.47 -9.11
C ALA A 955 38.11 -11.51 -8.16
N ARG A 956 38.00 -10.89 -6.98
CA ARG A 956 39.05 -10.98 -5.94
C ARG A 956 39.17 -12.40 -5.39
N LEU A 957 38.04 -13.06 -5.13
CA LEU A 957 38.00 -14.45 -4.66
C LEU A 957 38.61 -15.40 -5.70
N TYR A 958 38.19 -15.31 -6.96
CA TYR A 958 38.70 -16.16 -8.05
C TYR A 958 40.18 -15.89 -8.32
N ARG A 959 40.64 -14.63 -8.21
CA ARG A 959 42.07 -14.30 -8.28
C ARG A 959 42.85 -15.03 -7.19
N ALA A 960 42.36 -15.08 -5.96
CA ALA A 960 43.01 -15.82 -4.88
C ALA A 960 43.12 -17.32 -5.19
N MET A 961 42.03 -17.93 -5.68
CA MET A 961 42.00 -19.34 -6.11
C MET A 961 43.02 -19.62 -7.24
N PHE A 962 43.12 -18.74 -8.24
CA PHE A 962 44.10 -18.89 -9.32
C PHE A 962 45.55 -18.76 -8.84
N LEU A 963 45.83 -17.84 -7.91
CA LEU A 963 47.17 -17.66 -7.35
C LEU A 963 47.61 -18.88 -6.52
N GLU A 964 46.69 -19.50 -5.80
CA GLU A 964 46.95 -20.76 -5.09
C GLU A 964 47.33 -21.87 -6.08
N GLU A 965 46.55 -22.04 -7.16
CA GLU A 965 46.81 -23.05 -8.18
C GLU A 965 48.12 -22.82 -8.95
N ILE A 966 48.52 -21.56 -9.18
CA ILE A 966 49.82 -21.23 -9.78
C ILE A 966 51.01 -21.76 -8.96
N GLY A 967 50.84 -21.86 -7.64
CA GLY A 967 51.87 -22.35 -6.72
C GLY A 967 52.14 -23.85 -6.79
N ARG A 968 51.29 -24.64 -7.46
CA ARG A 968 51.33 -26.11 -7.46
C ARG A 968 52.41 -26.68 -8.39
N ASP A 969 52.93 -27.87 -8.07
CA ASP A 969 54.07 -28.48 -8.78
C ASP A 969 53.77 -28.88 -10.24
N TYR A 970 52.52 -29.18 -10.56
CA TYR A 970 52.11 -29.45 -11.95
C TYR A 970 52.26 -28.20 -12.84
N VAL A 971 52.10 -26.99 -12.28
CA VAL A 971 52.31 -25.72 -12.98
C VAL A 971 53.80 -25.46 -13.19
N ARG A 972 54.63 -25.73 -12.18
CA ARG A 972 56.10 -25.64 -12.29
C ARG A 972 56.62 -26.57 -13.38
N THR A 973 56.10 -27.79 -13.43
CA THR A 973 56.43 -28.79 -14.47
C THR A 973 56.00 -28.32 -15.87
N ALA A 974 54.81 -27.74 -16.00
CA ALA A 974 54.32 -27.17 -17.25
C ALA A 974 55.22 -26.03 -17.77
N ARG A 975 55.68 -25.14 -16.86
CA ARG A 975 56.64 -24.08 -17.19
C ARG A 975 58.02 -24.63 -17.56
N ALA A 976 58.52 -25.63 -16.83
CA ALA A 976 59.80 -26.29 -17.14
C ALA A 976 59.81 -26.97 -18.51
N LYS A 977 58.63 -27.41 -19.00
CA LYS A 977 58.43 -27.92 -20.37
C LYS A 977 58.36 -26.83 -21.44
N GLY A 978 58.57 -25.56 -21.11
CA GLY A 978 58.59 -24.44 -22.04
C GLY A 978 57.21 -23.92 -22.49
N LEU A 979 56.13 -24.28 -21.79
CA LEU A 979 54.78 -23.80 -22.13
C LEU A 979 54.63 -22.30 -21.83
N SER A 980 53.99 -21.57 -22.74
CA SER A 980 53.68 -20.14 -22.56
C SER A 980 52.72 -19.90 -21.38
N GLU A 981 52.83 -18.73 -20.73
CA GLU A 981 52.02 -18.38 -19.55
C GLU A 981 50.50 -18.40 -19.84
N ALA A 982 50.08 -18.06 -21.07
CA ALA A 982 48.68 -18.19 -21.49
C ALA A 982 48.21 -19.66 -21.50
N VAL A 983 49.02 -20.59 -22.00
CA VAL A 983 48.70 -22.03 -21.97
C VAL A 983 48.67 -22.54 -20.54
N VAL A 984 49.63 -22.12 -19.71
CA VAL A 984 49.67 -22.44 -18.29
C VAL A 984 48.39 -21.99 -17.59
N LEU A 985 47.97 -20.74 -17.79
CA LEU A 985 46.79 -20.18 -17.14
C LEU A 985 45.48 -20.82 -17.63
N PHE A 986 45.23 -20.86 -18.94
CA PHE A 986 43.93 -21.32 -19.45
C PHE A 986 43.78 -22.84 -19.49
N ARG A 987 44.86 -23.61 -19.65
CA ARG A 987 44.80 -25.08 -19.80
C ARG A 987 45.11 -25.84 -18.52
N HIS A 988 45.96 -25.28 -17.65
CA HIS A 988 46.40 -25.95 -16.43
C HIS A 988 45.78 -25.30 -15.18
N VAL A 989 45.93 -23.99 -14.98
CA VAL A 989 45.44 -23.30 -13.77
C VAL A 989 43.91 -23.20 -13.76
N LEU A 990 43.30 -22.60 -14.79
CA LEU A 990 41.85 -22.41 -14.88
C LEU A 990 41.11 -23.73 -14.76
N LYS A 991 41.57 -24.78 -15.47
CA LYS A 991 40.93 -26.09 -15.43
C LYS A 991 40.87 -26.69 -14.03
N ASN A 992 41.93 -26.55 -13.23
CA ASN A 992 41.94 -27.08 -11.87
C ASN A 992 41.23 -26.13 -10.87
N ALA A 993 41.27 -24.82 -11.11
CA ALA A 993 40.52 -23.82 -10.35
C ALA A 993 39.01 -23.80 -10.68
N LEU A 994 38.54 -24.52 -11.71
CA LEU A 994 37.12 -24.64 -12.01
C LEU A 994 36.34 -25.29 -10.87
N ILE A 995 36.94 -26.19 -10.10
CA ILE A 995 36.26 -26.85 -8.97
C ILE A 995 35.80 -25.79 -7.94
N PRO A 996 36.69 -24.99 -7.32
CA PRO A 996 36.26 -23.97 -6.36
C PRO A 996 35.41 -22.85 -6.99
N ILE A 997 35.57 -22.55 -8.28
CA ILE A 997 34.69 -21.61 -9.02
C ILE A 997 33.28 -22.19 -9.15
N ILE A 998 33.13 -23.48 -9.48
CA ILE A 998 31.83 -24.16 -9.54
C ILE A 998 31.17 -24.18 -8.16
N THR A 999 31.95 -24.38 -7.09
CA THR A 999 31.43 -24.28 -5.71
C THR A 999 30.86 -22.90 -5.42
N SER A 1000 31.64 -21.84 -5.69
CA SER A 1000 31.22 -20.46 -5.46
C SER A 1000 30.01 -20.11 -6.33
N ALA A 1001 30.06 -20.35 -7.64
CA ALA A 1001 28.97 -20.08 -8.55
C ALA A 1001 27.70 -20.87 -8.16
N GLY A 1002 27.85 -22.16 -7.87
CA GLY A 1002 26.74 -23.03 -7.48
C GLY A 1002 26.04 -22.59 -6.19
N SER A 1003 26.75 -21.93 -5.26
CA SER A 1003 26.13 -21.35 -4.05
C SER A 1003 25.13 -20.24 -4.36
N TYR A 1004 25.24 -19.60 -5.53
CA TYR A 1004 24.30 -18.60 -6.02
C TYR A 1004 23.12 -19.17 -6.79
N LEU A 1005 23.14 -20.45 -7.16
CA LEU A 1005 22.11 -21.08 -7.98
C LEU A 1005 20.70 -21.01 -7.34
N PRO A 1006 20.49 -21.12 -6.02
CA PRO A 1006 19.17 -20.93 -5.41
C PRO A 1006 18.57 -19.53 -5.68
N TYR A 1007 19.41 -18.50 -5.69
CA TYR A 1007 18.99 -17.12 -5.97
C TYR A 1007 18.57 -16.90 -7.42
N VAL A 1008 18.99 -17.77 -8.34
CA VAL A 1008 18.53 -17.74 -9.74
C VAL A 1008 17.03 -18.00 -9.81
N PHE A 1009 16.49 -18.82 -8.90
CA PHE A 1009 15.07 -19.10 -8.81
C PHE A 1009 14.35 -18.17 -7.84
N LEU A 1010 14.89 -17.98 -6.64
CA LEU A 1010 14.27 -17.13 -5.59
C LEU A 1010 14.26 -15.63 -5.95
N GLY A 1011 15.06 -15.22 -6.93
CA GLY A 1011 15.15 -13.82 -7.32
C GLY A 1011 16.02 -12.97 -6.39
N SER A 1012 16.15 -11.70 -6.75
CA SER A 1012 16.90 -10.72 -5.98
C SER A 1012 15.94 -9.84 -5.20
N LEU A 1013 15.80 -10.08 -3.89
CA LEU A 1013 14.85 -9.36 -3.02
C LEU A 1013 14.96 -7.84 -3.17
N VAL A 1014 16.20 -7.33 -3.17
CA VAL A 1014 16.48 -5.89 -3.23
C VAL A 1014 16.26 -5.33 -4.64
N PHE A 1015 16.85 -5.94 -5.67
CA PHE A 1015 16.74 -5.40 -7.02
C PHE A 1015 15.31 -5.52 -7.57
N GLU A 1016 14.60 -6.61 -7.28
CA GLU A 1016 13.22 -6.76 -7.74
C GLU A 1016 12.29 -5.73 -7.08
N SER A 1017 12.44 -5.49 -5.78
CA SER A 1017 11.63 -4.50 -5.07
C SER A 1017 11.86 -3.07 -5.57
N PHE A 1018 13.11 -2.62 -5.67
CA PHE A 1018 13.44 -1.23 -6.04
C PHE A 1018 13.19 -0.92 -7.52
N PHE A 1019 13.31 -1.91 -8.40
CA PHE A 1019 13.00 -1.76 -9.83
C PHE A 1019 11.53 -2.09 -10.16
N GLY A 1020 10.71 -2.53 -9.20
CA GLY A 1020 9.30 -2.86 -9.44
C GLY A 1020 9.11 -4.12 -10.30
N ILE A 1021 10.02 -5.08 -10.19
CA ILE A 1021 9.96 -6.36 -10.91
C ILE A 1021 9.17 -7.36 -10.05
N PRO A 1022 8.08 -7.95 -10.58
CA PRO A 1022 7.16 -8.82 -9.83
C PRO A 1022 7.70 -10.25 -9.69
N GLY A 1023 8.91 -10.40 -9.14
CA GLY A 1023 9.56 -11.70 -8.91
C GLY A 1023 9.30 -12.27 -7.51
N LEU A 1024 9.89 -13.44 -7.24
CA LEU A 1024 9.81 -14.13 -5.95
C LEU A 1024 10.49 -13.34 -4.82
N GLY A 1025 11.53 -12.58 -5.13
CA GLY A 1025 12.23 -11.76 -4.14
C GLY A 1025 11.34 -10.64 -3.62
N ALA A 1026 10.65 -9.94 -4.53
CA ALA A 1026 9.65 -8.94 -4.17
C ALA A 1026 8.48 -9.56 -3.37
N PHE A 1027 8.02 -10.75 -3.77
CA PHE A 1027 6.94 -11.47 -3.09
C PHE A 1027 7.27 -11.84 -1.63
N VAL A 1028 8.53 -12.20 -1.34
CA VAL A 1028 8.99 -12.46 0.04
C VAL A 1028 8.96 -11.18 0.88
N ILE A 1029 9.43 -10.06 0.34
CA ILE A 1029 9.42 -8.77 1.04
C ILE A 1029 7.98 -8.31 1.33
N GLU A 1030 7.08 -8.50 0.36
CA GLU A 1030 5.64 -8.25 0.51
C GLU A 1030 5.04 -9.10 1.63
N ALA A 1031 5.34 -10.40 1.66
CA ALA A 1031 4.85 -11.30 2.70
C ALA A 1031 5.39 -10.95 4.09
N ILE A 1032 6.66 -10.56 4.21
CA ILE A 1032 7.26 -10.12 5.48
C ILE A 1032 6.57 -8.84 5.96
N SER A 1033 6.40 -7.85 5.07
CA SER A 1033 5.79 -6.57 5.40
C SER A 1033 4.30 -6.71 5.71
N GLY A 1034 3.60 -7.60 5.00
CA GLY A 1034 2.19 -7.93 5.20
C GLY A 1034 1.90 -8.95 6.31
N GLN A 1035 2.94 -9.43 7.01
CA GLN A 1035 2.84 -10.45 8.07
C GLN A 1035 2.12 -11.74 7.62
N ASP A 1036 2.37 -12.15 6.38
CA ASP A 1036 1.85 -13.38 5.80
C ASP A 1036 2.80 -14.55 6.08
N PHE A 1037 2.58 -15.20 7.21
CA PHE A 1037 3.45 -16.27 7.70
C PHE A 1037 3.41 -17.51 6.78
N ALA A 1038 2.28 -17.79 6.13
CA ALA A 1038 2.14 -18.89 5.19
C ALA A 1038 3.04 -18.73 3.96
N ILE A 1039 3.10 -17.53 3.35
CA ILE A 1039 4.02 -17.26 2.23
C ILE A 1039 5.47 -17.34 2.71
N VAL A 1040 5.83 -16.69 3.82
CA VAL A 1040 7.20 -16.71 4.34
C VAL A 1040 7.69 -18.13 4.59
N ARG A 1041 6.88 -18.98 5.26
CA ARG A 1041 7.20 -20.39 5.49
C ARG A 1041 7.41 -21.17 4.19
N SER A 1042 6.50 -20.99 3.23
CA SER A 1042 6.58 -21.66 1.92
C SER A 1042 7.86 -21.28 1.17
N MET A 1043 8.26 -20.01 1.24
CA MET A 1043 9.48 -19.51 0.61
C MET A 1043 10.76 -19.98 1.32
N VAL A 1044 10.76 -20.13 2.65
CA VAL A 1044 11.87 -20.75 3.40
C VAL A 1044 12.05 -22.21 2.99
N PHE A 1045 10.94 -22.98 2.90
CA PHE A 1045 10.98 -24.37 2.43
C PHE A 1045 11.49 -24.48 1.00
N LEU A 1046 10.94 -23.66 0.08
CA LEU A 1046 11.38 -23.64 -1.31
C LEU A 1046 12.86 -23.29 -1.42
N GLY A 1047 13.33 -22.31 -0.64
CA GLY A 1047 14.75 -21.96 -0.59
C GLY A 1047 15.62 -23.12 -0.13
N ALA A 1048 15.25 -23.80 0.96
CA ALA A 1048 16.00 -24.97 1.45
C ALA A 1048 16.04 -26.10 0.40
N LEU A 1049 14.92 -26.38 -0.26
CA LEU A 1049 14.84 -27.35 -1.35
C LEU A 1049 15.78 -26.97 -2.51
N LEU A 1050 15.79 -25.70 -2.92
CA LEU A 1050 16.66 -25.19 -3.98
C LEU A 1050 18.14 -25.22 -3.59
N TYR A 1051 18.48 -24.97 -2.33
CA TYR A 1051 19.86 -25.14 -1.83
C TYR A 1051 20.32 -26.59 -1.92
N ILE A 1052 19.50 -27.53 -1.46
CA ILE A 1052 19.80 -28.97 -1.55
C ILE A 1052 19.97 -29.37 -3.02
N ALA A 1053 19.02 -28.99 -3.89
CA ALA A 1053 19.10 -29.25 -5.32
C ALA A 1053 20.38 -28.66 -5.95
N SER A 1054 20.75 -27.43 -5.56
CA SER A 1054 21.96 -26.78 -6.04
C SER A 1054 23.22 -27.52 -5.63
N TYR A 1055 23.30 -28.01 -4.39
CA TYR A 1055 24.44 -28.82 -3.94
C TYR A 1055 24.55 -30.16 -4.68
N VAL A 1056 23.42 -30.79 -5.02
CA VAL A 1056 23.42 -31.99 -5.87
C VAL A 1056 23.93 -31.65 -7.28
N VAL A 1057 23.49 -30.53 -7.86
CA VAL A 1057 23.97 -30.05 -9.16
C VAL A 1057 25.46 -29.74 -9.13
N ILE A 1058 25.97 -29.12 -8.07
CA ILE A 1058 27.40 -28.82 -7.88
C ILE A 1058 28.23 -30.11 -7.85
N ASP A 1059 27.79 -31.13 -7.10
CA ASP A 1059 28.49 -32.41 -7.04
C ASP A 1059 28.58 -33.06 -8.42
N VAL A 1060 27.47 -33.09 -9.16
CA VAL A 1060 27.45 -33.61 -10.54
C VAL A 1060 28.39 -32.78 -11.42
N ALA A 1061 28.39 -31.46 -11.29
CA ALA A 1061 29.27 -30.57 -12.05
C ALA A 1061 30.76 -30.81 -11.74
N TYR A 1062 31.13 -31.19 -10.52
CA TYR A 1062 32.51 -31.56 -10.19
C TYR A 1062 32.99 -32.77 -10.99
N THR A 1063 32.14 -33.78 -11.21
CA THR A 1063 32.51 -34.96 -11.99
C THR A 1063 32.77 -34.62 -13.47
N TRP A 1064 32.11 -33.57 -13.99
CA TRP A 1064 32.35 -33.07 -15.34
C TRP A 1064 33.61 -32.21 -15.44
N ALA A 1065 33.90 -31.41 -14.41
CA ALA A 1065 35.06 -30.52 -14.36
C ALA A 1065 36.38 -31.27 -14.14
N ASP A 1066 36.40 -32.24 -13.22
CA ASP A 1066 37.53 -33.15 -13.02
C ASP A 1066 37.04 -34.60 -12.84
N PRO A 1067 37.22 -35.47 -13.86
CA PRO A 1067 36.83 -36.87 -13.78
C PRO A 1067 37.63 -37.70 -12.76
N ARG A 1068 38.63 -37.10 -12.09
CA ARG A 1068 39.36 -37.71 -10.96
C ARG A 1068 38.64 -37.51 -9.62
N VAL A 1069 37.71 -36.56 -9.52
CA VAL A 1069 36.88 -36.36 -8.33
C VAL A 1069 35.94 -37.55 -8.21
N ARG A 1070 36.23 -38.40 -7.23
CA ARG A 1070 35.42 -39.57 -6.88
C ARG A 1070 34.44 -39.15 -5.79
N LEU A 1071 33.16 -39.22 -6.09
CA LEU A 1071 32.08 -39.08 -5.11
C LEU A 1071 31.75 -40.50 -4.61
N SER A 1072 32.49 -41.00 -3.62
CA SER A 1072 32.27 -42.31 -2.99
C SER A 1072 31.53 -42.19 -1.67
#